data_AF-A0A150AMZ9-F1
#
_entry.id   AF-A0A150AMZ9-F1
#
_cell.length_a   1.000
_cell.length_b   1.000
_cell.length_c   1.000
_cell.angle_alpha   90.00
_cell.angle_beta   90.00
_cell.angle_gamma   90.00
#
_symmetry.space_group_name_H-M   'P 1'
#
loop_
_entity.id
_entity.type
_entity.pdbx_description
1 polymer ?
#
loop_
_entity_poly.entity_id
_entity_poly.type
_entity_poly.pdbx_seq_one_letter_code
_entity_poly.pdbx_strand_id
1 'polypeptide(L)'
;MASSFVHSQETITVSSMEELWATTTLSDQNVVMTPGTYVVDKTNMYSRPDEYKWGATVIRMMGSNNTYDFTGVKIEVNFDAFFDNAPQAEIVNFHNTGNNNVFKNLEIEDIIEDVEGLDCSVFGGALGVMFDGSDNRIEGFKLTIRGSYPYGYGDIFGKGGTCNQIGHCKHSGYLVRGDRNHLLNCELYSFSYGHGIFVQGGHDAVIEGCYIEGELRTTDDIYDEIGTGSPADEVYQQWGYFRTANDCNENNNNEANPVEGFEELGLERGWRFSCQEDGIRAYITGRIWDAERNVLSDDERKTENMTVLNCTVKNFRSGVVITHATGKKYAENCVSIGCETAYSMGSGMAVNCKGDATNGPLIVHEYSNDRNGYATLELLKSEVEEETGVYNNMLAWLSGSDHNISIKYAEGHEYTAEDAPDLDILVAGVRTGWRHVYGTRDYAVTNSIVRNYTHYPFVLGDKSSDNKYITWGELMDQGSNNIMLDGVPDTDCGGDVITPITIENEEELIKGINYHYYEGAFVVLPEFETLTPKKSGTIDAITLQVKDDAERFAFEFEGYFKVEEAGPYRFNLASSDGAKLYINDELVIDNSGRHDLVELDNTVCLEAGYYAVKIEYFQYQNIDFLSVTKEGLNDEGPQFIDFYAKEITDEEEEEEEEEEEEDDDEDDIVNSVFDQESYENFVSPNPVAHQLNITVPAELLNQQIVLSVVDINGRTIEQTSFSGKEHTSIDMSDKTQGIYFIRLISNEKVYINRVIKK
;
A
#
# COMPACT_ATOMS: atom_id res chain seq x y z
N MET A 1 -34.62 27.52 -13.47
CA MET A 1 -34.04 27.76 -14.80
C MET A 1 -32.69 28.47 -14.68
N ALA A 2 -31.63 27.71 -14.45
CA ALA A 2 -30.33 28.00 -15.04
C ALA A 2 -30.09 26.82 -15.99
N SER A 3 -29.81 27.07 -17.27
CA SER A 3 -29.61 26.01 -18.26
C SER A 3 -28.16 25.54 -18.20
N SER A 4 -27.95 24.27 -17.84
CA SER A 4 -26.70 23.55 -18.05
C SER A 4 -26.42 23.44 -19.54
N PHE A 5 -25.71 24.42 -20.09
CA PHE A 5 -25.09 24.26 -21.40
C PHE A 5 -23.90 23.30 -21.25
N VAL A 6 -24.13 22.02 -21.57
CA VAL A 6 -23.04 21.09 -21.87
C VAL A 6 -22.33 21.64 -23.10
N HIS A 7 -21.20 22.28 -22.89
CA HIS A 7 -20.34 22.76 -23.97
C HIS A 7 -19.40 21.61 -24.32
N SER A 8 -19.61 20.98 -25.48
CA SER A 8 -18.66 20.00 -26.01
C SER A 8 -17.32 20.70 -26.25
N GLN A 9 -16.36 20.48 -25.36
CA GLN A 9 -15.00 21.00 -25.52
C GLN A 9 -14.39 20.41 -26.80
N GLU A 10 -13.84 21.27 -27.66
CA GLU A 10 -13.21 20.86 -28.93
C GLU A 10 -11.89 20.16 -28.62
N THR A 11 -11.75 18.89 -29.02
CA THR A 11 -10.57 18.08 -28.69
C THR A 11 -9.33 18.59 -29.40
N ILE A 12 -8.31 18.96 -28.62
CA ILE A 12 -6.97 19.29 -29.11
C ILE A 12 -6.17 18.00 -29.23
N THR A 13 -5.75 17.64 -30.45
CA THR A 13 -4.75 16.58 -30.65
C THR A 13 -3.35 17.17 -30.64
N VAL A 14 -2.45 16.60 -29.83
CA VAL A 14 -1.02 16.97 -29.80
C VAL A 14 -0.14 15.78 -30.22
N SER A 15 0.94 16.05 -30.94
CA SER A 15 1.80 15.03 -31.56
C SER A 15 3.29 15.17 -31.21
N SER A 16 3.62 16.06 -30.27
CA SER A 16 4.98 16.35 -29.82
C SER A 16 4.99 16.98 -28.43
N MET A 17 6.13 16.94 -27.74
CA MET A 17 6.29 17.60 -26.43
C MET A 17 6.09 19.12 -26.50
N GLU A 18 6.50 19.78 -27.60
CA GLU A 18 6.29 21.22 -27.79
C GLU A 18 4.79 21.57 -27.92
N GLU A 19 4.01 20.75 -28.63
CA GLU A 19 2.56 20.89 -28.71
C GLU A 19 1.88 20.59 -27.37
N LEU A 20 2.34 19.56 -26.62
CA LEU A 20 1.85 19.28 -25.27
C LEU A 20 2.08 20.48 -24.34
N TRP A 21 3.31 20.99 -24.24
CA TRP A 21 3.66 22.15 -23.39
C TRP A 21 2.85 23.40 -23.74
N ALA A 22 2.47 23.60 -25.01
CA ALA A 22 1.61 24.71 -25.42
C ALA A 22 0.18 24.62 -24.83
N THR A 23 -0.29 23.43 -24.43
CA THR A 23 -1.61 23.25 -23.82
C THR A 23 -1.63 23.44 -22.30
N THR A 24 -0.52 23.26 -21.57
CA THR A 24 -0.57 23.00 -20.12
C THR A 24 -1.00 24.18 -19.23
N THR A 25 -1.09 25.37 -19.82
CA THR A 25 -1.61 26.60 -19.17
C THR A 25 -3.06 26.93 -19.57
N LEU A 26 -3.64 26.17 -20.51
CA LEU A 26 -5.03 26.31 -20.96
C LEU A 26 -5.97 25.59 -19.97
N SER A 27 -7.15 26.15 -19.76
CA SER A 27 -8.21 25.57 -18.93
C SER A 27 -9.43 25.26 -19.79
N ASP A 28 -10.32 24.39 -19.30
CA ASP A 28 -11.53 23.95 -20.00
C ASP A 28 -11.25 23.24 -21.34
N GLN A 29 -10.22 22.39 -21.40
CA GLN A 29 -9.76 21.67 -22.60
C GLN A 29 -9.91 20.14 -22.51
N ASN A 30 -10.19 19.51 -23.64
CA ASN A 30 -10.00 18.08 -23.84
C ASN A 30 -8.77 17.88 -24.75
N VAL A 31 -7.72 17.22 -24.25
CA VAL A 31 -6.43 17.05 -24.94
C VAL A 31 -6.11 15.58 -25.11
N VAL A 32 -5.82 15.16 -26.34
CA VAL A 32 -5.41 13.78 -26.66
C VAL A 32 -4.01 13.82 -27.27
N MET A 33 -3.06 13.10 -26.68
CA MET A 33 -1.71 12.97 -27.21
C MET A 33 -1.60 11.71 -28.08
N THR A 34 -1.02 11.82 -29.27
CA THR A 34 -0.94 10.67 -30.19
C THR A 34 -0.04 9.56 -29.63
N PRO A 35 -0.43 8.27 -29.70
CA PRO A 35 0.37 7.16 -29.20
C PRO A 35 1.80 7.12 -29.77
N GLY A 36 2.77 6.79 -28.93
CA GLY A 36 4.19 6.72 -29.30
C GLY A 36 5.15 7.01 -28.15
N THR A 37 6.45 6.85 -28.42
CA THR A 37 7.53 7.15 -27.46
C THR A 37 8.12 8.53 -27.72
N TYR A 38 8.26 9.32 -26.65
CA TYR A 38 8.74 10.70 -26.68
C TYR A 38 9.93 10.87 -25.72
N VAL A 39 11.03 11.44 -26.18
CA VAL A 39 12.27 11.55 -25.39
C VAL A 39 12.49 13.00 -24.90
N VAL A 40 12.79 13.15 -23.62
CA VAL A 40 13.10 14.43 -22.97
C VAL A 40 14.48 14.39 -22.32
N ASP A 41 15.29 15.43 -22.60
CA ASP A 41 16.62 15.65 -22.04
C ASP A 41 16.82 17.12 -21.59
N LYS A 42 18.04 17.48 -21.16
CA LYS A 42 18.39 18.84 -20.69
C LYS A 42 18.04 19.98 -21.67
N THR A 43 17.93 19.67 -22.96
CA THR A 43 17.76 20.62 -24.05
C THR A 43 16.29 20.90 -24.38
N ASN A 44 15.41 19.91 -24.20
CA ASN A 44 13.99 19.92 -24.57
C ASN A 44 13.08 19.55 -23.38
N MET A 45 12.94 20.46 -22.41
CA MET A 45 11.99 20.34 -21.28
C MET A 45 11.17 21.64 -21.10
N TYR A 46 10.10 21.59 -20.30
CA TYR A 46 9.24 22.75 -20.04
C TYR A 46 9.96 23.92 -19.34
N SER A 47 10.79 23.67 -18.32
CA SER A 47 11.51 24.72 -17.58
C SER A 47 12.87 24.24 -17.06
N ARG A 48 13.95 24.96 -17.39
CA ARG A 48 15.33 24.50 -17.22
C ARG A 48 15.91 24.73 -15.80
N PRO A 49 16.95 23.97 -15.39
CA PRO A 49 17.60 24.13 -14.09
C PRO A 49 18.18 25.54 -13.81
N ASP A 50 18.56 26.28 -14.85
CA ASP A 50 19.14 27.63 -14.74
C ASP A 50 18.09 28.75 -14.71
N GLU A 51 16.84 28.45 -15.05
CA GLU A 51 15.73 29.42 -15.09
C GLU A 51 14.98 29.52 -13.74
N TYR A 52 14.95 28.43 -12.96
CA TYR A 52 14.21 28.34 -11.69
C TYR A 52 15.10 27.99 -10.49
N LYS A 53 14.97 28.80 -9.43
CA LYS A 53 15.71 28.68 -8.16
C LYS A 53 15.59 27.32 -7.44
N TRP A 54 14.63 26.49 -7.82
CA TRP A 54 14.22 25.29 -7.08
C TRP A 54 14.15 24.01 -7.93
N GLY A 55 14.62 24.03 -9.19
CA GLY A 55 14.78 22.82 -9.99
C GLY A 55 13.95 22.74 -11.28
N ALA A 56 14.22 21.67 -12.02
CA ALA A 56 13.74 21.45 -13.39
C ALA A 56 12.42 20.68 -13.42
N THR A 57 11.68 20.79 -14.51
CA THR A 57 10.42 20.05 -14.67
C THR A 57 10.13 19.72 -16.12
N VAL A 58 9.77 18.46 -16.38
CA VAL A 58 9.56 17.92 -17.73
C VAL A 58 8.16 18.25 -18.26
N ILE A 59 7.10 18.01 -17.47
CA ILE A 59 5.73 18.47 -17.73
C ILE A 59 5.21 19.25 -16.51
N ARG A 60 4.63 20.44 -16.75
CA ARG A 60 4.00 21.27 -15.71
C ARG A 60 2.58 21.65 -16.12
N MET A 61 1.59 21.03 -15.51
CA MET A 61 0.16 21.31 -15.67
C MET A 61 -0.29 22.42 -14.72
N MET A 62 -0.85 23.49 -15.27
CA MET A 62 -1.24 24.72 -14.54
C MET A 62 -2.70 25.10 -14.80
N GLY A 63 -3.25 24.77 -15.97
CA GLY A 63 -4.66 24.96 -16.28
C GLY A 63 -5.59 24.00 -15.53
N SER A 64 -6.88 24.32 -15.47
CA SER A 64 -7.91 23.60 -14.70
C SER A 64 -9.08 23.13 -15.58
N ASN A 65 -9.95 22.24 -15.07
CA ASN A 65 -11.11 21.69 -15.80
C ASN A 65 -10.73 20.94 -17.09
N ASN A 66 -9.55 20.32 -17.14
CA ASN A 66 -9.05 19.66 -18.35
C ASN A 66 -9.17 18.13 -18.26
N THR A 67 -9.36 17.48 -19.41
CA THR A 67 -9.05 16.05 -19.57
C THR A 67 -7.83 15.89 -20.47
N TYR A 68 -6.88 15.07 -20.05
CA TYR A 68 -5.71 14.67 -20.83
C TYR A 68 -5.70 13.16 -21.01
N ASP A 69 -5.74 12.70 -22.25
CA ASP A 69 -5.60 11.30 -22.62
C ASP A 69 -4.20 11.05 -23.22
N PHE A 70 -3.45 10.17 -22.56
CA PHE A 70 -2.12 9.72 -22.97
C PHE A 70 -2.10 8.22 -23.34
N THR A 71 -3.25 7.61 -23.65
CA THR A 71 -3.34 6.17 -23.95
C THR A 71 -2.36 5.74 -25.03
N GLY A 72 -1.39 4.89 -24.67
CA GLY A 72 -0.32 4.43 -25.57
C GLY A 72 0.84 5.41 -25.78
N VAL A 73 0.97 6.42 -24.90
CA VAL A 73 2.08 7.38 -24.88
C VAL A 73 3.07 7.01 -23.79
N LYS A 74 4.35 6.90 -24.19
CA LYS A 74 5.48 6.73 -23.28
C LYS A 74 6.40 7.94 -23.34
N ILE A 75 6.82 8.45 -22.19
CA ILE A 75 7.83 9.50 -22.07
C ILE A 75 9.11 8.93 -21.44
N GLU A 76 10.21 8.98 -22.17
CA GLU A 76 11.53 8.56 -21.73
C GLU A 76 12.34 9.79 -21.29
N VAL A 77 12.68 9.89 -20.01
CA VAL A 77 13.42 11.03 -19.45
C VAL A 77 14.89 10.63 -19.31
N ASN A 78 15.77 11.17 -20.17
CA ASN A 78 17.22 10.92 -20.06
C ASN A 78 17.82 11.79 -18.95
N PHE A 79 18.13 11.16 -17.82
CA PHE A 79 18.65 11.83 -16.63
C PHE A 79 20.13 12.22 -16.74
N ASP A 80 20.95 11.48 -17.50
CA ASP A 80 22.38 11.77 -17.72
C ASP A 80 22.60 13.20 -18.21
N ALA A 81 21.69 13.67 -19.08
CA ALA A 81 21.70 15.01 -19.60
C ALA A 81 21.64 16.09 -18.49
N PHE A 82 20.97 15.84 -17.37
CA PHE A 82 20.74 16.88 -16.36
C PHE A 82 21.97 17.16 -15.48
N PHE A 83 22.88 16.19 -15.30
CA PHE A 83 23.97 16.29 -14.31
C PHE A 83 25.08 17.29 -14.70
N ASP A 84 25.36 17.50 -15.99
CA ASP A 84 26.51 18.28 -16.49
C ASP A 84 26.72 19.68 -15.84
N ASN A 85 25.66 20.38 -15.45
CA ASN A 85 25.72 21.79 -14.98
C ASN A 85 24.61 22.18 -13.98
N ALA A 86 23.90 21.23 -13.36
CA ALA A 86 22.80 21.58 -12.45
C ALA A 86 23.32 22.23 -11.14
N PRO A 87 22.75 23.38 -10.69
CA PRO A 87 22.80 23.71 -9.27
C PRO A 87 21.94 22.70 -8.50
N GLN A 88 22.36 22.28 -7.30
CA GLN A 88 21.68 21.29 -6.44
C GLN A 88 20.16 21.55 -6.32
N ALA A 89 19.37 20.87 -7.15
CA ALA A 89 17.94 21.13 -7.30
C ALA A 89 17.21 19.89 -7.83
N GLU A 90 15.92 19.80 -7.51
CA GLU A 90 15.07 18.64 -7.77
C GLU A 90 14.65 18.57 -9.25
N ILE A 91 14.61 17.37 -9.82
CA ILE A 91 14.01 17.10 -11.15
C ILE A 91 12.63 16.52 -10.93
N VAL A 92 11.60 17.09 -11.56
CA VAL A 92 10.22 16.60 -11.45
C VAL A 92 9.71 16.21 -12.83
N ASN A 93 9.34 14.95 -13.04
CA ASN A 93 8.91 14.51 -14.38
C ASN A 93 7.52 15.07 -14.74
N PHE A 94 6.57 15.00 -13.80
CA PHE A 94 5.22 15.55 -13.98
C PHE A 94 4.81 16.38 -12.76
N HIS A 95 4.36 17.62 -12.95
CA HIS A 95 3.85 18.48 -11.88
C HIS A 95 2.47 19.03 -12.23
N ASN A 96 1.42 18.66 -11.50
CA ASN A 96 0.13 19.36 -11.57
C ASN A 96 -0.02 20.40 -10.45
N THR A 97 -0.58 21.55 -10.82
CA THR A 97 -0.99 22.65 -9.93
C THR A 97 -2.39 23.19 -10.25
N GLY A 98 -3.01 22.71 -11.33
CA GLY A 98 -4.40 23.03 -11.68
C GLY A 98 -5.41 22.19 -10.88
N ASN A 99 -6.69 22.51 -11.04
CA ASN A 99 -7.79 21.86 -10.31
C ASN A 99 -8.78 21.19 -11.27
N ASN A 100 -9.51 20.19 -10.78
CA ASN A 100 -10.54 19.49 -11.56
C ASN A 100 -10.00 18.96 -12.91
N ASN A 101 -8.76 18.48 -12.93
CA ASN A 101 -8.13 17.86 -14.10
C ASN A 101 -8.18 16.33 -13.99
N VAL A 102 -8.39 15.65 -15.11
CA VAL A 102 -8.23 14.20 -15.24
C VAL A 102 -7.07 13.90 -16.19
N PHE A 103 -6.09 13.12 -15.75
CA PHE A 103 -4.95 12.68 -16.55
C PHE A 103 -4.96 11.15 -16.66
N LYS A 104 -4.98 10.60 -17.89
CA LYS A 104 -5.14 9.17 -18.13
C LYS A 104 -3.94 8.53 -18.82
N ASN A 105 -3.58 7.32 -18.38
CA ASN A 105 -2.86 6.30 -19.15
C ASN A 105 -1.45 6.67 -19.66
N LEU A 106 -0.71 7.52 -18.93
CA LEU A 106 0.65 7.93 -19.29
C LEU A 106 1.71 6.97 -18.72
N GLU A 107 2.61 6.48 -19.58
CA GLU A 107 3.85 5.81 -19.14
C GLU A 107 5.01 6.82 -19.06
N ILE A 108 5.77 6.81 -17.96
CA ILE A 108 7.02 7.57 -17.81
C ILE A 108 8.13 6.63 -17.32
N GLU A 109 9.26 6.61 -18.04
CA GLU A 109 10.44 5.83 -17.67
C GLU A 109 11.71 6.71 -17.61
N ASP A 110 12.45 6.60 -16.51
CA ASP A 110 13.73 7.28 -16.32
C ASP A 110 14.88 6.47 -16.92
N ILE A 111 15.65 7.10 -17.80
CA ILE A 111 16.76 6.51 -18.55
C ILE A 111 18.08 7.08 -18.03
N ILE A 112 18.98 6.20 -17.60
CA ILE A 112 20.32 6.53 -17.08
C ILE A 112 21.35 5.59 -17.72
N GLU A 113 22.25 6.16 -18.50
CA GLU A 113 23.41 5.48 -19.10
C GLU A 113 24.68 5.65 -18.23
N ASP A 114 24.83 6.76 -17.51
CA ASP A 114 26.05 7.10 -16.77
C ASP A 114 25.85 7.54 -15.31
N VAL A 115 25.95 6.57 -14.39
CA VAL A 115 25.85 6.80 -12.94
C VAL A 115 27.12 7.37 -12.29
N GLU A 116 28.26 7.50 -12.99
CA GLU A 116 29.52 7.96 -12.37
C GLU A 116 29.49 9.46 -11.97
N GLY A 117 28.45 10.20 -12.37
CA GLY A 117 28.14 11.56 -11.92
C GLY A 117 26.99 11.68 -10.90
N LEU A 118 26.36 10.57 -10.47
CA LEU A 118 25.28 10.59 -9.47
C LEU A 118 25.86 10.75 -8.05
N ASP A 119 26.26 11.97 -7.68
CA ASP A 119 26.57 12.33 -6.28
C ASP A 119 25.81 13.59 -5.83
N CYS A 120 25.71 13.80 -4.51
CA CYS A 120 24.98 14.94 -3.93
C CYS A 120 25.67 16.30 -4.03
N SER A 121 26.83 16.41 -4.68
CA SER A 121 27.42 17.68 -5.10
C SER A 121 26.91 18.13 -6.48
N VAL A 122 26.37 17.21 -7.28
CA VAL A 122 25.87 17.43 -8.65
C VAL A 122 24.35 17.27 -8.73
N PHE A 123 23.79 16.21 -8.15
CA PHE A 123 22.37 15.87 -8.17
C PHE A 123 21.64 16.41 -6.93
N GLY A 124 20.43 16.94 -7.09
CA GLY A 124 19.60 17.44 -5.99
C GLY A 124 18.57 16.43 -5.45
N GLY A 125 18.41 15.28 -6.10
CA GLY A 125 17.24 14.41 -5.95
C GLY A 125 16.19 14.65 -7.04
N ALA A 126 15.14 13.83 -7.05
CA ALA A 126 14.09 13.87 -8.07
C ALA A 126 12.76 13.24 -7.62
N LEU A 127 11.74 13.41 -8.45
CA LEU A 127 10.37 12.99 -8.19
C LEU A 127 9.63 12.69 -9.50
N GLY A 128 8.98 11.52 -9.58
CA GLY A 128 8.19 11.15 -10.75
C GLY A 128 6.99 12.09 -10.95
N VAL A 129 6.10 12.15 -9.97
CA VAL A 129 4.86 12.94 -10.00
C VAL A 129 4.74 13.81 -8.76
N MET A 130 4.56 15.11 -8.96
CA MET A 130 4.16 16.08 -7.95
C MET A 130 2.69 16.46 -8.22
N PHE A 131 1.79 16.14 -7.29
CA PHE A 131 0.34 16.25 -7.50
C PHE A 131 -0.27 17.23 -6.49
N ASP A 132 -0.22 18.53 -6.82
CA ASP A 132 -0.97 19.60 -6.14
C ASP A 132 -2.32 19.86 -6.84
N GLY A 133 -3.01 20.90 -6.37
CA GLY A 133 -4.32 21.33 -6.83
C GLY A 133 -5.45 20.73 -5.99
N SER A 134 -6.68 20.86 -6.47
CA SER A 134 -7.87 20.27 -5.85
C SER A 134 -8.70 19.49 -6.87
N ASP A 135 -9.38 18.44 -6.41
CA ASP A 135 -10.38 17.70 -7.17
C ASP A 135 -9.85 17.04 -8.46
N ASN A 136 -8.53 16.76 -8.54
CA ASN A 136 -7.91 16.14 -9.71
C ASN A 136 -7.88 14.62 -9.61
N ARG A 137 -7.85 13.93 -10.76
CA ARG A 137 -7.56 12.50 -10.85
C ARG A 137 -6.38 12.21 -11.78
N ILE A 138 -5.46 11.36 -11.32
CA ILE A 138 -4.49 10.66 -12.16
C ILE A 138 -4.95 9.20 -12.21
N GLU A 139 -5.07 8.66 -13.41
CA GLU A 139 -5.74 7.39 -13.72
C GLU A 139 -4.84 6.57 -14.65
N GLY A 140 -4.49 5.32 -14.29
CA GLY A 140 -3.74 4.43 -15.18
C GLY A 140 -2.29 4.84 -15.51
N PHE A 141 -1.67 5.74 -14.74
CA PHE A 141 -0.25 6.11 -14.95
C PHE A 141 0.70 4.97 -14.56
N LYS A 142 1.73 4.74 -15.39
CA LYS A 142 2.79 3.74 -15.17
C LYS A 142 4.13 4.44 -15.03
N LEU A 143 4.72 4.45 -13.83
CA LEU A 143 6.04 5.04 -13.58
C LEU A 143 7.10 3.95 -13.42
N THR A 144 8.25 4.16 -14.05
CA THR A 144 9.48 3.39 -13.78
C THR A 144 10.61 4.35 -13.45
N ILE A 145 10.85 4.57 -12.14
CA ILE A 145 11.79 5.60 -11.66
C ILE A 145 13.18 5.04 -11.40
N ARG A 146 14.21 5.84 -11.69
CA ARG A 146 15.62 5.45 -11.56
C ARG A 146 16.51 6.61 -11.11
N GLY A 147 17.59 6.29 -10.40
CA GLY A 147 18.65 7.24 -10.08
C GLY A 147 18.49 7.91 -8.72
N SER A 148 19.30 7.48 -7.77
CA SER A 148 19.43 8.08 -6.44
C SER A 148 20.84 7.84 -5.92
N TYR A 149 21.39 8.74 -5.11
CA TYR A 149 22.67 8.50 -4.44
C TYR A 149 22.50 8.38 -2.92
N PRO A 150 23.13 7.40 -2.26
CA PRO A 150 23.55 6.11 -2.82
C PRO A 150 22.31 5.22 -3.05
N TYR A 151 22.23 4.49 -4.16
CA TYR A 151 21.18 3.48 -4.36
C TYR A 151 21.58 2.14 -3.72
N GLY A 152 20.60 1.30 -3.38
CA GLY A 152 20.84 -0.08 -2.99
C GLY A 152 21.24 -0.32 -1.53
N TYR A 153 21.13 0.67 -0.64
CA TYR A 153 21.48 0.51 0.79
C TYR A 153 20.32 0.89 1.76
N GLY A 154 19.13 1.18 1.23
CA GLY A 154 17.98 1.60 2.04
C GLY A 154 18.31 2.80 2.92
N ASP A 155 17.98 2.71 4.21
CA ASP A 155 18.40 3.69 5.22
C ASP A 155 19.53 3.22 6.16
N ILE A 156 20.29 2.17 5.79
CA ILE A 156 21.46 1.69 6.54
C ILE A 156 22.51 2.80 6.72
N PHE A 157 22.78 3.59 5.68
CA PHE A 157 23.71 4.72 5.78
C PHE A 157 23.07 5.99 6.40
N GLY A 158 21.92 5.83 7.06
CA GLY A 158 21.27 6.81 7.93
C GLY A 158 20.24 7.71 7.23
N LYS A 159 19.19 8.07 7.97
CA LYS A 159 18.01 8.80 7.48
C LYS A 159 17.97 10.24 7.99
N GLY A 160 18.09 11.20 7.08
CA GLY A 160 17.87 12.63 7.37
C GLY A 160 19.07 13.36 7.99
N GLY A 161 18.96 14.69 8.02
CA GLY A 161 20.10 15.63 8.11
C GLY A 161 20.78 15.80 9.48
N THR A 162 20.70 14.84 10.38
CA THR A 162 21.45 14.86 11.67
C THR A 162 22.37 13.65 11.87
N CYS A 163 22.09 12.52 11.21
CA CYS A 163 22.72 11.23 11.54
C CYS A 163 22.94 10.33 10.32
N ASN A 164 23.29 10.93 9.18
CA ASN A 164 23.57 10.22 7.94
C ASN A 164 25.09 9.99 7.78
N GLN A 165 25.51 8.75 7.48
CA GLN A 165 26.91 8.42 7.16
C GLN A 165 27.28 8.87 5.75
N ILE A 166 26.31 8.85 4.81
CA ILE A 166 26.44 9.41 3.45
C ILE A 166 25.28 10.38 3.16
N GLY A 167 25.51 11.41 2.34
CA GLY A 167 24.46 12.32 1.87
C GLY A 167 23.51 11.61 0.90
N HIS A 168 22.20 11.64 1.18
CA HIS A 168 21.21 10.96 0.35
C HIS A 168 20.50 11.95 -0.59
N CYS A 169 20.57 11.69 -1.89
CA CYS A 169 19.84 12.38 -2.95
C CYS A 169 18.80 11.41 -3.51
N LYS A 170 17.59 11.55 -2.98
CA LYS A 170 16.48 10.61 -3.17
C LYS A 170 15.81 10.78 -4.53
N HIS A 171 15.21 9.71 -5.04
CA HIS A 171 14.20 9.79 -6.08
C HIS A 171 12.98 9.01 -5.65
N SER A 172 11.85 9.72 -5.54
CA SER A 172 10.56 9.16 -5.11
C SER A 172 9.56 9.11 -6.28
N GLY A 173 8.48 8.35 -6.14
CA GLY A 173 7.43 8.21 -7.16
C GLY A 173 6.44 9.36 -7.15
N TYR A 174 5.39 9.24 -6.33
CA TYR A 174 4.27 10.19 -6.27
C TYR A 174 4.29 10.99 -4.96
N LEU A 175 4.26 12.32 -5.04
CA LEU A 175 4.00 13.24 -3.94
C LEU A 175 2.60 13.84 -4.09
N VAL A 176 1.64 13.32 -3.32
CA VAL A 176 0.23 13.77 -3.35
C VAL A 176 -0.02 14.84 -2.28
N ARG A 177 -0.61 15.95 -2.67
CA ARG A 177 -0.87 17.13 -1.83
C ARG A 177 -2.22 17.74 -2.20
N GLY A 178 -2.62 18.86 -1.59
CA GLY A 178 -3.83 19.58 -1.98
C GLY A 178 -5.12 19.03 -1.34
N ASP A 179 -6.20 18.93 -2.12
CA ASP A 179 -7.55 18.58 -1.63
C ASP A 179 -8.25 17.59 -2.57
N ARG A 180 -8.78 16.47 -2.04
CA ARG A 180 -9.58 15.48 -2.81
C ARG A 180 -8.92 15.02 -4.13
N ASN A 181 -7.59 14.99 -4.15
CA ASN A 181 -6.84 14.47 -5.29
C ASN A 181 -6.80 12.93 -5.21
N HIS A 182 -7.14 12.29 -6.32
CA HIS A 182 -7.28 10.84 -6.43
C HIS A 182 -6.19 10.27 -7.36
N LEU A 183 -5.38 9.33 -6.86
CA LEU A 183 -4.51 8.49 -7.67
C LEU A 183 -5.17 7.10 -7.82
N LEU A 184 -5.54 6.72 -9.04
CA LEU A 184 -6.39 5.56 -9.35
C LEU A 184 -5.70 4.61 -10.33
N ASN A 185 -5.60 3.33 -9.99
CA ASN A 185 -5.10 2.24 -10.84
C ASN A 185 -3.70 2.53 -11.43
N CYS A 186 -2.81 3.13 -10.62
CA CYS A 186 -1.48 3.55 -11.05
C CYS A 186 -0.38 2.57 -10.63
N GLU A 187 0.59 2.36 -11.51
CA GLU A 187 1.77 1.52 -11.28
C GLU A 187 3.02 2.36 -10.94
N LEU A 188 3.89 1.79 -10.11
CA LEU A 188 5.23 2.31 -9.83
C LEU A 188 6.25 1.18 -9.62
N TYR A 189 7.29 1.15 -10.45
CA TYR A 189 8.50 0.36 -10.26
C TYR A 189 9.65 1.28 -9.85
N SER A 190 10.23 1.04 -8.66
CA SER A 190 11.18 1.96 -8.03
C SER A 190 12.61 1.40 -8.00
N PHE A 191 13.46 1.81 -8.94
CA PHE A 191 14.90 1.51 -8.93
C PHE A 191 15.70 2.68 -8.36
N SER A 192 15.20 3.23 -7.26
CA SER A 192 15.77 4.38 -6.54
C SER A 192 15.43 4.34 -5.04
N TYR A 193 16.26 5.00 -4.23
CA TYR A 193 15.97 5.24 -2.82
C TYR A 193 15.08 6.47 -2.67
N GLY A 194 13.85 6.23 -2.21
CA GLY A 194 12.82 7.24 -2.01
C GLY A 194 11.47 6.58 -1.68
N HIS A 195 10.44 7.40 -1.52
CA HIS A 195 9.09 6.92 -1.24
C HIS A 195 8.39 6.45 -2.53
N GLY A 196 7.50 5.46 -2.39
CA GLY A 196 6.63 5.05 -3.50
C GLY A 196 5.58 6.13 -3.78
N ILE A 197 4.56 6.18 -2.92
CA ILE A 197 3.57 7.25 -2.80
C ILE A 197 3.74 7.87 -1.40
N PHE A 198 3.81 9.19 -1.32
CA PHE A 198 3.80 9.90 -0.06
C PHE A 198 2.91 11.14 -0.09
N VAL A 199 2.15 11.34 0.99
CA VAL A 199 1.18 12.42 1.14
C VAL A 199 1.69 13.44 2.14
N GLN A 200 1.73 14.71 1.74
CA GLN A 200 2.23 15.82 2.56
C GLN A 200 1.34 17.04 2.40
N GLY A 201 0.55 17.39 3.42
CA GLY A 201 -0.38 18.52 3.31
C GLY A 201 -1.63 18.21 2.47
N GLY A 202 -1.84 16.96 2.07
CA GLY A 202 -3.04 16.51 1.37
C GLY A 202 -4.21 16.33 2.33
N HIS A 203 -5.39 16.81 1.93
CA HIS A 203 -6.66 16.57 2.61
C HIS A 203 -7.54 15.67 1.74
N ASP A 204 -8.20 14.70 2.37
CA ASP A 204 -9.20 13.83 1.73
C ASP A 204 -8.63 13.10 0.50
N ALA A 205 -7.34 12.76 0.54
CA ALA A 205 -6.62 12.14 -0.57
C ALA A 205 -6.93 10.63 -0.64
N VAL A 206 -7.26 10.16 -1.85
CA VAL A 206 -7.59 8.76 -2.14
C VAL A 206 -6.49 8.16 -3.01
N ILE A 207 -5.97 7.00 -2.58
CA ILE A 207 -5.01 6.18 -3.32
C ILE A 207 -5.68 4.82 -3.56
N GLU A 208 -6.11 4.53 -4.78
CA GLU A 208 -6.95 3.37 -5.10
C GLU A 208 -6.34 2.50 -6.20
N GLY A 209 -6.35 1.17 -6.01
CA GLY A 209 -5.95 0.19 -7.03
C GLY A 209 -4.49 0.26 -7.47
N CYS A 210 -3.64 1.00 -6.75
CA CYS A 210 -2.25 1.23 -7.14
C CYS A 210 -1.35 0.02 -6.86
N TYR A 211 -0.44 -0.28 -7.78
CA TYR A 211 0.61 -1.30 -7.64
C TYR A 211 1.99 -0.64 -7.49
N ILE A 212 2.75 -1.04 -6.47
CA ILE A 212 4.00 -0.38 -6.10
C ILE A 212 5.07 -1.43 -5.76
N GLU A 213 6.18 -1.48 -6.49
CA GLU A 213 7.22 -2.50 -6.32
C GLU A 213 8.65 -1.91 -6.22
N GLY A 214 9.40 -2.39 -5.23
CA GLY A 214 10.80 -2.08 -4.96
C GLY A 214 11.72 -3.30 -5.08
N GLU A 215 12.97 -3.16 -4.63
CA GLU A 215 14.00 -4.21 -4.67
C GLU A 215 14.56 -4.46 -3.26
N LEU A 216 14.61 -5.73 -2.83
CA LEU A 216 15.30 -6.13 -1.60
C LEU A 216 16.76 -6.49 -1.88
N ARG A 217 17.62 -6.35 -0.86
CA ARG A 217 19.02 -6.81 -0.84
C ARG A 217 19.36 -7.43 0.52
N THR A 218 20.51 -8.09 0.61
CA THR A 218 21.03 -8.65 1.87
C THR A 218 22.27 -7.89 2.36
N THR A 219 22.54 -7.92 3.66
CA THR A 219 23.79 -7.40 4.23
C THR A 219 25.04 -8.11 3.71
N ASP A 220 24.94 -9.40 3.34
CA ASP A 220 25.99 -10.13 2.61
C ASP A 220 26.45 -9.37 1.37
N ASP A 221 25.51 -8.78 0.63
CA ASP A 221 25.84 -8.04 -0.58
C ASP A 221 26.68 -6.79 -0.29
N ILE A 222 26.38 -6.08 0.80
CA ILE A 222 27.14 -4.90 1.25
C ILE A 222 28.55 -5.33 1.70
N TYR A 223 28.65 -6.41 2.48
CA TYR A 223 29.95 -6.91 2.93
C TYR A 223 30.83 -7.42 1.78
N ASP A 224 30.25 -7.98 0.72
CA ASP A 224 30.96 -8.44 -0.47
C ASP A 224 31.39 -7.30 -1.43
N GLU A 225 30.91 -6.07 -1.22
CA GLU A 225 31.37 -4.86 -1.92
C GLU A 225 32.63 -4.22 -1.32
N ILE A 226 33.03 -4.57 -0.10
CA ILE A 226 34.14 -3.89 0.60
C ILE A 226 35.46 -4.11 -0.14
N GLY A 227 36.10 -3.02 -0.57
CA GLY A 227 37.29 -3.00 -1.41
C GLY A 227 37.03 -2.84 -2.91
N THR A 228 35.78 -2.66 -3.35
CA THR A 228 35.41 -2.42 -4.76
C THR A 228 35.42 -0.94 -5.16
N GLY A 229 35.33 -0.02 -4.19
CA GLY A 229 35.14 1.41 -4.43
C GLY A 229 33.69 1.90 -4.48
N SER A 230 32.73 1.10 -4.00
CA SER A 230 31.33 1.52 -3.84
C SER A 230 31.13 2.45 -2.62
N PRO A 231 29.94 3.07 -2.44
CA PRO A 231 29.61 3.83 -1.22
C PRO A 231 29.83 3.06 0.09
N ALA A 232 29.76 1.72 0.09
CA ALA A 232 30.07 0.90 1.26
C ALA A 232 31.54 1.07 1.73
N ASP A 233 32.47 1.26 0.80
CA ASP A 233 33.89 1.54 1.11
C ASP A 233 34.06 2.89 1.82
N GLU A 234 33.31 3.93 1.43
CA GLU A 234 33.40 5.24 2.07
C GLU A 234 33.00 5.17 3.55
N VAL A 235 31.88 4.51 3.85
CA VAL A 235 31.41 4.30 5.22
C VAL A 235 32.40 3.44 6.01
N TYR A 236 32.81 2.30 5.44
CA TYR A 236 33.68 1.34 6.12
C TYR A 236 35.07 1.93 6.40
N GLN A 237 35.66 2.69 5.48
CA GLN A 237 36.96 3.33 5.68
C GLN A 237 36.90 4.55 6.62
N GLN A 238 35.77 5.28 6.66
CA GLN A 238 35.60 6.44 7.54
C GLN A 238 35.30 6.06 9.00
N TRP A 239 34.43 5.07 9.22
CA TRP A 239 33.91 4.72 10.54
C TRP A 239 34.45 3.40 11.08
N GLY A 240 34.80 2.45 10.21
CA GLY A 240 35.13 1.07 10.58
C GLY A 240 33.90 0.15 10.75
N TYR A 241 32.68 0.68 10.60
CA TYR A 241 31.42 -0.03 10.80
C TYR A 241 30.24 0.68 10.10
N PHE A 242 29.21 -0.09 9.79
CA PHE A 242 27.89 0.40 9.36
C PHE A 242 27.01 0.66 10.59
N ARG A 243 26.06 1.61 10.52
CA ARG A 243 25.09 1.88 11.58
C ARG A 243 23.71 1.33 11.27
N THR A 244 22.89 1.20 12.30
CA THR A 244 21.44 1.01 12.18
C THR A 244 20.71 2.35 12.32
N ALA A 245 19.46 2.42 11.86
CA ALA A 245 18.64 3.63 12.01
C ALA A 245 18.35 4.01 13.48
N ASN A 246 18.43 3.07 14.44
CA ASN A 246 18.23 3.36 15.88
C ASN A 246 19.43 4.02 16.56
N ASP A 247 20.67 3.70 16.16
CA ASP A 247 21.90 4.27 16.76
C ASP A 247 21.92 5.81 16.72
N CYS A 248 21.22 6.35 15.73
CA CYS A 248 21.01 7.76 15.44
C CYS A 248 20.00 8.46 16.37
N ASN A 249 18.98 7.75 16.86
CA ASN A 249 17.84 8.35 17.57
C ASN A 249 17.99 8.36 19.10
N GLU A 250 18.62 7.33 19.67
CA GLU A 250 18.80 7.23 21.13
C GLU A 250 19.90 8.19 21.63
N ASN A 251 20.97 8.37 20.85
CA ASN A 251 22.12 9.19 21.21
C ASN A 251 22.15 10.52 20.44
N ASN A 252 21.42 11.53 20.96
CA ASN A 252 21.51 12.94 20.52
C ASN A 252 22.89 13.60 20.74
N ASN A 253 23.89 12.84 21.21
CA ASN A 253 25.29 13.22 21.27
C ASN A 253 26.08 12.33 20.30
N ASN A 254 26.93 12.89 19.45
CA ASN A 254 27.75 12.16 18.46
C ASN A 254 28.84 11.23 19.05
N GLU A 255 28.77 10.91 20.35
CA GLU A 255 29.65 9.98 21.03
C GLU A 255 29.10 8.55 20.94
N ALA A 256 29.40 7.88 19.82
CA ALA A 256 29.31 6.42 19.79
C ALA A 256 30.30 5.83 20.82
N ASN A 257 29.89 4.78 21.54
CA ASN A 257 30.82 3.91 22.25
C ASN A 257 31.36 2.88 21.24
N PRO A 258 32.61 2.97 20.78
CA PRO A 258 33.17 1.95 19.91
C PRO A 258 33.40 0.65 20.69
N VAL A 259 33.00 -0.47 20.10
CA VAL A 259 33.36 -1.84 20.55
C VAL A 259 34.42 -2.42 19.59
N GLU A 260 35.12 -3.49 19.98
CA GLU A 260 36.40 -3.88 19.36
C GLU A 260 36.27 -5.09 18.40
N GLY A 261 35.23 -5.10 17.54
CA GLY A 261 35.07 -6.13 16.51
C GLY A 261 34.03 -5.81 15.44
N PHE A 262 34.27 -6.28 14.22
CA PHE A 262 33.33 -6.18 13.08
C PHE A 262 32.04 -6.99 13.27
N GLU A 263 32.03 -7.91 14.24
CA GLU A 263 30.88 -8.72 14.65
C GLU A 263 30.17 -8.11 15.89
N GLU A 264 30.79 -7.17 16.61
CA GLU A 264 30.24 -6.59 17.87
C GLU A 264 29.29 -5.39 17.64
N LEU A 265 29.01 -5.05 16.37
CA LEU A 265 28.32 -3.81 15.97
C LEU A 265 26.99 -4.04 15.22
N GLY A 266 26.48 -5.27 15.21
CA GLY A 266 25.03 -5.52 15.11
C GLY A 266 24.38 -5.55 13.73
N LEU A 267 25.12 -5.55 12.62
CA LEU A 267 24.57 -5.86 11.29
C LEU A 267 25.15 -7.18 10.80
N GLU A 268 24.52 -8.30 11.13
CA GLU A 268 25.03 -9.63 10.75
C GLU A 268 24.82 -9.91 9.24
N ARG A 269 25.50 -10.92 8.70
CA ARG A 269 25.30 -11.41 7.32
C ARG A 269 23.93 -12.11 7.17
N GLY A 270 23.44 -12.27 5.94
CA GLY A 270 22.13 -12.81 5.59
C GLY A 270 20.99 -11.77 5.55
N TRP A 271 20.95 -10.87 6.53
CA TRP A 271 19.82 -9.98 6.81
C TRP A 271 19.27 -9.25 5.57
N ARG A 272 18.01 -9.51 5.21
CA ARG A 272 17.29 -8.84 4.11
C ARG A 272 16.78 -7.46 4.53
N PHE A 273 16.90 -6.48 3.63
CA PHE A 273 16.42 -5.10 3.77
C PHE A 273 16.00 -4.52 2.41
N SER A 274 15.23 -3.43 2.40
CA SER A 274 14.73 -2.76 1.19
C SER A 274 15.66 -1.65 0.67
N CYS A 275 15.69 -1.44 -0.65
CA CYS A 275 16.48 -0.37 -1.27
C CYS A 275 15.75 1.00 -1.30
N GLN A 276 14.48 1.02 -0.87
CA GLN A 276 13.54 2.13 -0.96
C GLN A 276 13.21 2.69 0.45
N GLU A 277 12.28 3.65 0.53
CA GLU A 277 11.66 4.06 1.79
C GLU A 277 10.30 3.37 1.98
N ASP A 278 9.27 4.07 2.44
CA ASP A 278 7.94 3.50 2.69
C ASP A 278 7.09 3.61 1.41
N GLY A 279 6.35 2.55 1.07
CA GLY A 279 5.64 2.41 -0.20
C GLY A 279 4.38 3.27 -0.30
N ILE A 280 3.52 3.29 0.73
CA ILE A 280 2.44 4.29 0.87
C ILE A 280 2.59 4.98 2.23
N ARG A 281 2.81 6.30 2.22
CA ARG A 281 3.22 7.06 3.41
C ARG A 281 2.40 8.32 3.63
N ALA A 282 2.02 8.60 4.87
CA ALA A 282 1.61 9.95 5.29
C ALA A 282 2.73 10.65 6.07
N TYR A 283 2.90 11.96 5.87
CA TYR A 283 3.63 12.85 6.77
C TYR A 283 2.65 13.67 7.61
N ILE A 284 3.09 14.20 8.76
CA ILE A 284 2.26 15.05 9.63
C ILE A 284 1.85 16.36 8.90
N THR A 285 2.80 16.96 8.17
CA THR A 285 2.61 18.21 7.43
C THR A 285 3.24 18.16 6.04
N GLY A 286 2.85 19.13 5.20
CA GLY A 286 3.48 19.46 3.94
C GLY A 286 3.23 20.92 3.57
N ARG A 287 4.00 21.41 2.61
CA ARG A 287 3.76 22.72 1.97
C ARG A 287 2.83 22.52 0.78
N ILE A 288 2.16 23.58 0.35
CA ILE A 288 1.34 23.59 -0.88
C ILE A 288 1.86 24.73 -1.76
N TRP A 289 1.98 24.44 -3.05
CA TRP A 289 2.54 25.36 -4.04
C TRP A 289 1.46 25.88 -4.98
N ASP A 290 1.54 27.15 -5.37
CA ASP A 290 0.71 27.70 -6.44
C ASP A 290 1.24 27.34 -7.84
N ALA A 291 0.50 27.73 -8.88
CA ALA A 291 0.86 27.49 -10.28
C ALA A 291 2.24 28.09 -10.65
N GLU A 292 2.67 29.15 -9.96
CA GLU A 292 3.98 29.79 -10.11
C GLU A 292 5.11 29.14 -9.28
N ARG A 293 4.80 28.20 -8.35
CA ARG A 293 5.67 27.61 -7.31
C ARG A 293 6.07 28.57 -6.17
N ASN A 294 5.25 29.56 -5.84
CA ASN A 294 5.28 30.16 -4.50
C ASN A 294 4.60 29.20 -3.51
N VAL A 295 5.01 29.25 -2.24
CA VAL A 295 4.31 28.51 -1.17
C VAL A 295 3.07 29.31 -0.76
N LEU A 296 1.90 28.67 -0.70
CA LEU A 296 0.63 29.33 -0.36
C LEU A 296 0.58 29.88 1.08
N SER A 297 1.35 29.30 1.99
CA SER A 297 1.52 29.74 3.39
C SER A 297 2.92 29.45 3.90
N ASP A 298 3.47 30.34 4.75
CA ASP A 298 4.75 30.08 5.45
C ASP A 298 4.61 28.94 6.47
N ASP A 299 3.42 28.79 7.07
CA ASP A 299 3.02 27.66 7.91
C ASP A 299 2.71 26.43 7.04
N GLU A 300 3.10 25.24 7.50
CA GLU A 300 2.87 23.98 6.79
C GLU A 300 1.45 23.45 7.06
N ARG A 301 0.78 22.99 5.99
CA ARG A 301 -0.55 22.37 6.03
C ARG A 301 -0.42 20.94 6.56
N LYS A 302 -1.40 20.49 7.34
CA LYS A 302 -1.47 19.09 7.79
C LYS A 302 -1.81 18.12 6.66
N THR A 303 -1.45 16.86 6.80
CA THR A 303 -2.07 15.77 6.05
C THR A 303 -3.27 15.24 6.83
N GLU A 304 -4.48 15.28 6.25
CA GLU A 304 -5.71 14.88 6.93
C GLU A 304 -6.60 13.97 6.05
N ASN A 305 -7.37 13.07 6.69
CA ASN A 305 -8.38 12.22 6.04
C ASN A 305 -7.88 11.32 4.89
N MET A 306 -6.72 10.67 5.06
CA MET A 306 -6.15 9.81 4.02
C MET A 306 -6.85 8.45 3.92
N THR A 307 -7.18 8.05 2.69
CA THR A 307 -7.84 6.78 2.34
C THR A 307 -7.02 6.01 1.31
N VAL A 308 -6.84 4.71 1.53
CA VAL A 308 -6.08 3.80 0.65
C VAL A 308 -6.90 2.55 0.38
N LEU A 309 -7.22 2.24 -0.87
CA LEU A 309 -8.13 1.16 -1.24
C LEU A 309 -7.46 0.23 -2.25
N ASN A 310 -7.63 -1.09 -2.11
CA ASN A 310 -7.27 -2.08 -3.13
C ASN A 310 -5.80 -2.03 -3.61
N CYS A 311 -4.89 -1.40 -2.84
CA CYS A 311 -3.50 -1.15 -3.26
C CYS A 311 -2.56 -2.32 -2.93
N THR A 312 -1.62 -2.62 -3.82
CA THR A 312 -0.55 -3.62 -3.59
C THR A 312 0.81 -2.95 -3.44
N VAL A 313 1.55 -3.29 -2.38
CA VAL A 313 2.89 -2.75 -2.08
C VAL A 313 3.90 -3.89 -1.85
N LYS A 314 4.97 -3.95 -2.65
CA LYS A 314 5.98 -5.01 -2.60
C LYS A 314 7.40 -4.47 -2.34
N ASN A 315 8.14 -5.11 -1.43
CA ASN A 315 9.58 -4.89 -1.22
C ASN A 315 10.02 -3.48 -0.75
N PHE A 316 9.14 -2.68 -0.15
CA PHE A 316 9.49 -1.39 0.46
C PHE A 316 9.84 -1.54 1.96
N ARG A 317 10.47 -0.53 2.56
CA ARG A 317 10.77 -0.47 4.00
C ARG A 317 9.50 -0.55 4.85
N SER A 318 8.38 -0.12 4.28
CA SER A 318 7.06 -0.38 4.83
C SER A 318 6.00 -0.42 3.72
N GLY A 319 4.91 -1.16 3.95
CA GLY A 319 3.76 -1.24 3.06
C GLY A 319 2.91 0.03 3.13
N VAL A 320 1.84 0.00 3.93
CA VAL A 320 0.92 1.13 4.15
C VAL A 320 1.13 1.70 5.55
N VAL A 321 1.78 2.87 5.63
CA VAL A 321 2.18 3.51 6.90
C VAL A 321 1.67 4.96 7.00
N ILE A 322 0.36 5.09 7.21
CA ILE A 322 -0.32 6.40 7.25
C ILE A 322 -0.48 6.97 8.66
N THR A 323 0.08 6.35 9.70
CA THR A 323 0.04 6.73 11.13
C THR A 323 0.10 8.24 11.42
N HIS A 324 0.89 9.00 10.65
CA HIS A 324 1.19 10.41 10.88
C HIS A 324 0.12 11.40 10.38
N ALA A 325 -0.85 11.00 9.55
CA ALA A 325 -1.99 11.85 9.20
C ALA A 325 -2.94 12.04 10.41
N THR A 326 -3.74 13.11 10.40
CA THR A 326 -4.83 13.31 11.38
C THR A 326 -6.22 13.23 10.74
N GLY A 327 -7.28 13.12 11.54
CA GLY A 327 -8.62 12.80 11.02
C GLY A 327 -8.74 11.33 10.61
N LYS A 328 -9.47 11.04 9.52
CA LYS A 328 -9.60 9.68 8.99
C LYS A 328 -8.24 9.14 8.51
N LYS A 329 -7.96 7.87 8.84
CA LYS A 329 -6.81 7.10 8.38
C LYS A 329 -7.31 5.69 8.09
N TYR A 330 -7.52 5.40 6.82
CA TYR A 330 -8.25 4.22 6.40
C TYR A 330 -7.49 3.48 5.30
N ALA A 331 -7.24 2.19 5.48
CA ALA A 331 -6.80 1.27 4.44
C ALA A 331 -7.80 0.11 4.32
N GLU A 332 -8.18 -0.27 3.11
CA GLU A 332 -9.14 -1.36 2.84
C GLU A 332 -8.64 -2.24 1.69
N ASN A 333 -8.74 -3.57 1.83
CA ASN A 333 -8.39 -4.57 0.81
C ASN A 333 -6.94 -4.47 0.26
N CYS A 334 -6.06 -3.70 0.92
CA CYS A 334 -4.68 -3.55 0.51
C CYS A 334 -3.86 -4.83 0.76
N VAL A 335 -2.82 -5.03 -0.04
CA VAL A 335 -1.89 -6.17 0.06
C VAL A 335 -0.46 -5.63 0.23
N SER A 336 0.31 -6.19 1.17
CA SER A 336 1.70 -5.81 1.39
C SER A 336 2.60 -7.04 1.49
N ILE A 337 3.55 -7.16 0.55
CA ILE A 337 4.40 -8.35 0.38
C ILE A 337 5.88 -7.99 0.55
N GLY A 338 6.62 -8.81 1.29
CA GLY A 338 8.07 -8.68 1.48
C GLY A 338 8.53 -7.38 2.16
N CYS A 339 7.61 -6.58 2.69
CA CYS A 339 7.92 -5.29 3.31
C CYS A 339 8.45 -5.48 4.74
N GLU A 340 9.35 -4.61 5.20
CA GLU A 340 9.93 -4.72 6.55
C GLU A 340 8.97 -4.24 7.68
N THR A 341 7.79 -3.75 7.31
CA THR A 341 6.65 -3.43 8.18
C THR A 341 5.44 -3.30 7.27
N ALA A 342 4.53 -4.28 7.22
CA ALA A 342 3.45 -4.25 6.25
C ALA A 342 2.43 -3.12 6.52
N TYR A 343 1.95 -3.00 7.78
CA TYR A 343 0.97 -1.97 8.17
C TYR A 343 1.38 -1.17 9.40
N SER A 344 1.14 0.14 9.37
CA SER A 344 1.11 0.98 10.57
C SER A 344 0.12 2.13 10.40
N MET A 345 -0.92 2.12 11.23
CA MET A 345 -2.04 3.08 11.17
C MET A 345 -2.13 3.98 12.41
N GLY A 346 -1.52 3.55 13.53
CA GLY A 346 -1.69 4.17 14.85
C GLY A 346 -3.16 4.23 15.23
N SER A 347 -3.65 5.43 15.56
CA SER A 347 -5.10 5.72 15.58
C SER A 347 -5.73 5.75 14.18
N GLY A 348 -5.81 4.59 13.53
CA GLY A 348 -6.36 4.41 12.17
C GLY A 348 -6.80 2.96 11.95
N MET A 349 -7.27 2.65 10.73
CA MET A 349 -7.97 1.41 10.42
C MET A 349 -7.36 0.70 9.22
N ALA A 350 -7.05 -0.60 9.34
CA ALA A 350 -6.64 -1.48 8.24
C ALA A 350 -7.63 -2.66 8.11
N VAL A 351 -8.47 -2.62 7.08
CA VAL A 351 -9.68 -3.45 6.96
C VAL A 351 -9.51 -4.44 5.81
N ASN A 352 -9.77 -5.73 6.05
CA ASN A 352 -9.54 -6.81 5.08
C ASN A 352 -8.16 -6.77 4.37
N CYS A 353 -7.13 -6.25 5.04
CA CYS A 353 -5.80 -6.09 4.45
C CYS A 353 -4.98 -7.38 4.58
N LYS A 354 -4.15 -7.70 3.59
CA LYS A 354 -3.34 -8.93 3.57
C LYS A 354 -1.85 -8.62 3.57
N GLY A 355 -1.02 -9.50 4.13
CA GLY A 355 0.43 -9.38 4.00
C GLY A 355 1.21 -10.48 4.69
N ASP A 356 2.47 -10.65 4.32
CA ASP A 356 3.40 -11.55 5.01
C ASP A 356 4.21 -10.82 6.10
N ALA A 357 4.92 -11.60 6.92
CA ALA A 357 5.85 -11.12 7.94
C ALA A 357 7.31 -11.56 7.67
N THR A 358 7.68 -11.76 6.40
CA THR A 358 8.98 -12.34 6.00
C THR A 358 10.16 -11.47 6.46
N ASN A 359 10.14 -10.18 6.13
CA ASN A 359 11.26 -9.26 6.39
C ASN A 359 11.00 -8.32 7.59
N GLY A 360 9.87 -8.49 8.28
CA GLY A 360 9.44 -7.64 9.39
C GLY A 360 7.97 -7.86 9.76
N PRO A 361 7.47 -7.22 10.82
CA PRO A 361 6.11 -7.46 11.33
C PRO A 361 4.99 -7.03 10.36
N LEU A 362 3.92 -7.83 10.34
CA LEU A 362 2.68 -7.58 9.62
C LEU A 362 2.00 -6.27 10.09
N ILE A 363 1.98 -6.01 11.40
CA ILE A 363 1.44 -4.75 11.94
C ILE A 363 2.27 -4.19 13.10
N VAL A 364 2.41 -2.86 13.09
CA VAL A 364 3.14 -2.07 14.08
C VAL A 364 2.29 -0.88 14.56
N HIS A 365 2.11 -0.78 15.87
CA HIS A 365 1.72 0.47 16.53
C HIS A 365 2.98 1.09 17.14
N GLU A 366 3.53 2.10 16.45
CA GLU A 366 4.89 2.60 16.66
C GLU A 366 5.02 3.50 17.90
N TYR A 367 3.91 4.05 18.42
CA TYR A 367 3.94 5.07 19.47
C TYR A 367 3.05 4.74 20.67
N SER A 368 3.58 4.96 21.88
CA SER A 368 2.85 4.90 23.17
C SER A 368 1.62 5.83 23.31
N ASN A 369 1.30 6.61 22.29
CA ASN A 369 0.12 7.47 22.21
C ASN A 369 -0.78 7.15 21.00
N ASP A 370 -0.48 6.11 20.23
CA ASP A 370 -1.45 5.49 19.32
C ASP A 370 -2.58 4.89 20.16
N ARG A 371 -3.83 5.02 19.69
CA ARG A 371 -5.04 4.56 20.39
C ARG A 371 -6.19 4.27 19.43
N ASN A 372 -7.14 3.42 19.81
CA ASN A 372 -8.30 3.10 18.97
C ASN A 372 -7.87 2.59 17.56
N GLY A 373 -6.70 1.96 17.46
CA GLY A 373 -6.23 1.39 16.20
C GLY A 373 -6.99 0.10 15.90
N TYR A 374 -7.59 0.02 14.72
CA TYR A 374 -8.38 -1.13 14.27
C TYR A 374 -7.65 -1.86 13.16
N ALA A 375 -7.58 -3.19 13.23
CA ALA A 375 -7.07 -3.99 12.13
C ALA A 375 -7.73 -5.35 12.02
N THR A 376 -8.11 -5.74 10.81
CA THR A 376 -8.48 -7.13 10.44
C THR A 376 -7.54 -7.55 9.32
N LEU A 377 -6.58 -8.41 9.64
CA LEU A 377 -5.48 -8.75 8.75
C LEU A 377 -5.45 -10.25 8.43
N GLU A 378 -5.18 -10.57 7.17
CA GLU A 378 -4.90 -11.92 6.72
C GLU A 378 -3.40 -12.11 6.48
N LEU A 379 -2.81 -13.06 7.19
CA LEU A 379 -1.41 -13.41 7.09
C LEU A 379 -1.16 -14.28 5.86
N LEU A 380 -0.40 -13.73 4.92
CA LEU A 380 0.19 -14.48 3.81
C LEU A 380 1.40 -15.28 4.30
N LYS A 381 1.73 -16.33 3.56
CA LYS A 381 2.85 -17.23 3.90
C LYS A 381 4.17 -16.45 3.94
N SER A 382 4.95 -16.63 5.00
CA SER A 382 6.14 -15.84 5.32
C SER A 382 7.42 -16.66 5.14
N GLU A 383 8.28 -16.27 4.19
CA GLU A 383 9.45 -17.06 3.74
C GLU A 383 10.68 -16.88 4.64
N VAL A 384 10.53 -17.20 5.93
CA VAL A 384 11.60 -17.12 6.94
C VAL A 384 12.52 -18.35 6.83
N GLU A 385 13.38 -18.37 5.82
CA GLU A 385 14.40 -19.42 5.65
C GLU A 385 15.52 -19.30 6.70
N GLU A 386 15.66 -20.29 7.60
CA GLU A 386 16.72 -20.38 8.62
C GLU A 386 18.14 -20.16 8.05
N GLU A 387 18.41 -20.66 6.84
CA GLU A 387 19.74 -20.56 6.20
C GLU A 387 20.02 -19.18 5.57
N THR A 388 19.01 -18.30 5.43
CA THR A 388 19.19 -16.97 4.81
C THR A 388 19.37 -15.83 5.81
N GLY A 389 19.16 -16.07 7.10
CA GLY A 389 19.46 -15.10 8.16
C GLY A 389 18.58 -13.86 8.15
N VAL A 390 17.27 -13.96 7.89
CA VAL A 390 16.38 -12.79 8.01
C VAL A 390 16.10 -12.51 9.49
N TYR A 391 16.65 -11.41 10.03
CA TYR A 391 16.41 -10.99 11.42
C TYR A 391 15.08 -10.26 11.58
N ASN A 392 13.99 -11.00 11.41
CA ASN A 392 12.69 -10.71 12.01
C ASN A 392 12.35 -11.80 13.04
N ASN A 393 11.79 -11.40 14.18
CA ASN A 393 11.33 -12.29 15.24
C ASN A 393 9.91 -11.96 15.74
N MET A 394 9.16 -11.14 14.98
CA MET A 394 7.78 -10.76 15.33
C MET A 394 6.85 -10.79 14.11
N LEU A 395 5.67 -11.35 14.32
CA LEU A 395 4.53 -11.22 13.43
C LEU A 395 3.84 -9.87 13.65
N ALA A 396 3.78 -9.38 14.89
CA ALA A 396 3.22 -8.06 15.20
C ALA A 396 3.86 -7.44 16.44
N TRP A 397 3.92 -6.10 16.48
CA TRP A 397 4.31 -5.35 17.68
C TRP A 397 3.28 -4.27 18.02
N LEU A 398 2.68 -4.35 19.20
CA LEU A 398 1.65 -3.44 19.65
C LEU A 398 2.15 -2.55 20.80
N SER A 399 1.81 -1.27 20.73
CA SER A 399 1.91 -0.29 21.80
C SER A 399 0.73 0.68 21.76
N GLY A 400 0.34 1.26 22.89
CA GLY A 400 -0.75 2.24 22.96
C GLY A 400 -1.90 1.83 23.89
N SER A 401 -3.14 2.15 23.53
CA SER A 401 -4.34 1.75 24.28
C SER A 401 -5.59 1.59 23.40
N ASP A 402 -6.56 0.84 23.89
CA ASP A 402 -7.91 0.79 23.30
C ASP A 402 -7.95 0.26 21.85
N HIS A 403 -6.96 -0.54 21.42
CA HIS A 403 -6.90 -1.10 20.06
C HIS A 403 -7.86 -2.29 19.89
N ASN A 404 -8.23 -2.60 18.64
CA ASN A 404 -8.96 -3.81 18.29
C ASN A 404 -8.31 -4.45 17.06
N ILE A 405 -7.48 -5.47 17.29
CA ILE A 405 -6.61 -6.09 16.29
C ILE A 405 -6.99 -7.56 16.13
N SER A 406 -7.19 -8.01 14.89
CA SER A 406 -7.45 -9.40 14.53
C SER A 406 -6.50 -9.83 13.42
N ILE A 407 -5.79 -10.94 13.64
CA ILE A 407 -4.91 -11.58 12.65
C ILE A 407 -5.37 -13.03 12.50
N LYS A 408 -5.60 -13.48 11.26
CA LYS A 408 -5.88 -14.87 10.88
C LYS A 408 -4.97 -15.27 9.70
N TYR A 409 -4.92 -16.54 9.33
CA TYR A 409 -4.32 -16.93 8.04
C TYR A 409 -5.15 -16.43 6.86
N ALA A 410 -4.50 -16.14 5.73
CA ALA A 410 -5.17 -16.11 4.44
C ALA A 410 -5.40 -17.55 3.94
N GLU A 411 -6.51 -17.79 3.22
CA GLU A 411 -6.86 -19.10 2.67
C GLU A 411 -5.71 -19.67 1.80
N GLY A 412 -5.27 -20.90 2.11
CA GLY A 412 -4.15 -21.58 1.45
C GLY A 412 -2.76 -21.18 1.94
N HIS A 413 -2.65 -20.26 2.92
CA HIS A 413 -1.39 -19.79 3.51
C HIS A 413 -1.18 -20.28 4.95
N GLU A 414 -1.93 -21.28 5.39
CA GLU A 414 -1.89 -21.82 6.74
C GLU A 414 -0.54 -22.50 7.05
N TYR A 415 -0.15 -22.45 8.32
CA TYR A 415 0.95 -23.26 8.86
C TYR A 415 0.41 -24.24 9.89
N THR A 416 0.99 -25.44 9.96
CA THR A 416 0.81 -26.27 11.15
C THR A 416 1.60 -25.66 12.31
N ALA A 417 1.22 -25.97 13.55
CA ALA A 417 1.97 -25.57 14.73
C ALA A 417 3.38 -26.20 14.84
N GLU A 418 3.77 -27.12 13.95
CA GLU A 418 5.14 -27.65 13.83
C GLU A 418 5.94 -26.98 12.68
N ASP A 419 5.27 -26.32 11.73
CA ASP A 419 5.89 -25.70 10.54
C ASP A 419 5.95 -24.16 10.60
N ALA A 420 5.27 -23.52 11.57
CA ALA A 420 5.19 -22.07 11.69
C ALA A 420 6.56 -21.43 12.08
N PRO A 421 6.99 -20.36 11.39
CA PRO A 421 8.18 -19.58 11.78
C PRO A 421 8.10 -19.03 13.21
N ASP A 422 9.26 -18.91 13.87
CA ASP A 422 9.39 -18.43 15.25
C ASP A 422 9.26 -16.89 15.33
N LEU A 423 8.01 -16.40 15.21
CA LEU A 423 7.67 -14.97 15.20
C LEU A 423 6.61 -14.62 16.27
N ASP A 424 6.94 -13.77 17.24
CA ASP A 424 6.01 -13.34 18.29
C ASP A 424 4.92 -12.38 17.79
N ILE A 425 3.69 -12.53 18.28
CA ILE A 425 2.75 -11.41 18.43
C ILE A 425 3.01 -10.77 19.79
N LEU A 426 3.73 -9.65 19.78
CA LEU A 426 4.24 -8.99 20.98
C LEU A 426 3.35 -7.81 21.40
N VAL A 427 2.58 -8.02 22.47
CA VAL A 427 1.62 -7.09 23.05
C VAL A 427 2.23 -6.43 24.29
N ALA A 428 2.82 -5.25 24.10
CA ALA A 428 3.83 -4.64 24.98
C ALA A 428 5.14 -5.46 25.07
N GLY A 429 6.28 -4.77 25.16
CA GLY A 429 7.61 -5.36 25.07
C GLY A 429 8.54 -4.63 24.10
N VAL A 430 9.77 -5.13 23.95
CA VAL A 430 10.81 -4.52 23.10
C VAL A 430 10.71 -5.04 21.66
N ARG A 431 10.50 -4.15 20.68
CA ARG A 431 10.63 -4.51 19.25
C ARG A 431 12.11 -4.62 18.89
N THR A 432 12.54 -5.80 18.47
CA THR A 432 13.83 -6.05 17.81
C THR A 432 13.70 -6.06 16.28
N GLY A 433 14.76 -6.44 15.56
CA GLY A 433 14.83 -6.44 14.09
C GLY A 433 16.01 -5.59 13.59
N TRP A 434 16.31 -5.63 12.29
CA TRP A 434 17.58 -5.07 11.77
C TRP A 434 17.74 -3.55 11.95
N ARG A 435 16.63 -2.78 11.95
CA ARG A 435 16.63 -1.34 12.30
C ARG A 435 16.62 -1.06 13.80
N HIS A 436 16.45 -2.09 14.63
CA HIS A 436 16.20 -2.00 16.08
C HIS A 436 16.98 -3.08 16.86
N VAL A 437 18.26 -3.28 16.52
CA VAL A 437 19.08 -4.41 17.02
C VAL A 437 19.29 -4.37 18.54
N TYR A 438 19.44 -3.17 19.11
CA TYR A 438 19.48 -2.94 20.55
C TYR A 438 18.08 -2.83 21.20
N GLY A 439 17.03 -3.12 20.44
CA GLY A 439 15.63 -2.95 20.80
C GLY A 439 15.07 -1.54 20.51
N THR A 440 13.75 -1.42 20.56
CA THR A 440 13.03 -0.16 20.75
C THR A 440 12.75 0.11 22.23
N ARG A 441 12.07 1.23 22.51
CA ARG A 441 11.46 1.48 23.81
C ARG A 441 10.25 0.59 23.99
N ASP A 442 10.31 -0.26 25.00
CA ASP A 442 9.17 -1.02 25.48
C ASP A 442 8.10 -0.09 26.08
N TYR A 443 6.96 -0.06 25.39
CA TYR A 443 5.77 0.72 25.67
C TYR A 443 4.62 -0.18 26.15
N ALA A 444 3.71 0.38 26.94
CA ALA A 444 2.52 -0.34 27.41
C ALA A 444 1.49 -0.59 26.30
N VAL A 445 0.66 -1.62 26.49
CA VAL A 445 -0.60 -1.85 25.77
C VAL A 445 -1.70 -2.04 26.81
N THR A 446 -2.74 -1.21 26.75
CA THR A 446 -3.81 -1.26 27.77
C THR A 446 -5.21 -1.26 27.17
N ASN A 447 -6.16 -1.92 27.83
CA ASN A 447 -7.59 -1.95 27.47
C ASN A 447 -7.87 -2.34 26.00
N SER A 448 -6.97 -3.08 25.36
CA SER A 448 -7.05 -3.44 23.94
C SER A 448 -7.62 -4.85 23.76
N ILE A 449 -8.25 -5.09 22.61
CA ILE A 449 -8.69 -6.42 22.15
C ILE A 449 -7.70 -6.90 21.08
N VAL A 450 -7.12 -8.08 21.27
CA VAL A 450 -6.16 -8.67 20.31
C VAL A 450 -6.51 -10.13 20.05
N ARG A 451 -6.84 -10.47 18.81
CA ARG A 451 -7.28 -11.80 18.39
C ARG A 451 -6.24 -12.41 17.44
N ASN A 452 -5.68 -13.54 17.85
CA ASN A 452 -4.69 -14.32 17.12
C ASN A 452 -5.31 -15.67 16.69
N TYR A 453 -5.85 -15.71 15.48
CA TYR A 453 -6.33 -16.91 14.80
C TYR A 453 -5.21 -17.54 13.96
N THR A 454 -4.01 -17.60 14.54
CA THR A 454 -2.83 -18.25 13.97
C THR A 454 -2.08 -19.00 15.07
N HIS A 455 -1.19 -19.93 14.72
CA HIS A 455 -0.43 -20.70 15.71
C HIS A 455 0.85 -20.00 16.21
N TYR A 456 1.14 -18.77 15.73
CA TYR A 456 2.28 -17.99 16.17
C TYR A 456 2.18 -17.61 17.66
N PRO A 457 3.29 -17.63 18.44
CA PRO A 457 3.30 -17.31 19.86
C PRO A 457 2.69 -15.96 20.20
N PHE A 458 2.00 -15.88 21.34
CA PHE A 458 1.26 -14.70 21.78
C PHE A 458 1.78 -14.21 23.13
N VAL A 459 2.51 -13.09 23.09
CA VAL A 459 3.27 -12.57 24.24
C VAL A 459 2.62 -11.31 24.78
N LEU A 460 2.11 -11.38 26.01
CA LEU A 460 1.62 -10.25 26.78
C LEU A 460 2.74 -9.80 27.74
N GLY A 461 3.45 -8.73 27.39
CA GLY A 461 4.58 -8.21 28.16
C GLY A 461 4.20 -7.67 29.55
N ASP A 462 5.18 -7.37 30.39
CA ASP A 462 4.96 -6.92 31.79
C ASP A 462 4.24 -5.55 31.89
N LYS A 463 4.26 -4.76 30.80
CA LYS A 463 3.49 -3.52 30.62
C LYS A 463 2.15 -3.69 29.90
N SER A 464 1.71 -4.92 29.63
CA SER A 464 0.34 -5.17 29.17
C SER A 464 -0.62 -5.14 30.37
N SER A 465 -1.72 -4.39 30.29
CA SER A 465 -2.78 -4.48 31.31
C SER A 465 -4.20 -4.34 30.82
N ASP A 466 -5.11 -5.04 31.50
CA ASP A 466 -6.56 -4.94 31.30
C ASP A 466 -7.02 -5.26 29.86
N ASN A 467 -6.18 -5.97 29.08
CA ASN A 467 -6.46 -6.34 27.69
C ASN A 467 -7.36 -7.59 27.59
N LYS A 468 -8.07 -7.72 26.49
CA LYS A 468 -8.83 -8.93 26.12
C LYS A 468 -8.13 -9.63 24.95
N TYR A 469 -8.11 -10.96 24.93
CA TYR A 469 -7.45 -11.67 23.84
C TYR A 469 -8.07 -13.02 23.47
N ILE A 470 -7.85 -13.43 22.22
CA ILE A 470 -8.02 -14.80 21.72
C ILE A 470 -6.67 -15.22 21.14
N THR A 471 -6.21 -16.45 21.37
CA THR A 471 -5.00 -16.98 20.72
C THR A 471 -5.08 -18.47 20.46
N TRP A 472 -4.60 -18.89 19.29
CA TRP A 472 -4.38 -20.30 18.91
C TRP A 472 -2.89 -20.71 18.92
N GLY A 473 -1.97 -19.77 19.13
CA GLY A 473 -0.57 -20.02 19.45
C GLY A 473 -0.28 -20.02 20.94
N GLU A 474 0.95 -20.42 21.33
CA GLU A 474 1.37 -20.54 22.73
C GLU A 474 1.31 -19.19 23.47
N LEU A 475 0.68 -19.18 24.65
CA LEU A 475 0.43 -17.99 25.45
C LEU A 475 1.53 -17.75 26.48
N MET A 476 2.15 -16.56 26.43
CA MET A 476 3.08 -16.06 27.46
C MET A 476 2.56 -14.76 28.07
N ASP A 477 1.82 -14.86 29.18
CA ASP A 477 1.29 -13.69 29.91
C ASP A 477 2.15 -13.32 31.12
N GLN A 478 2.77 -12.13 31.05
CA GLN A 478 3.55 -11.50 32.12
C GLN A 478 2.88 -10.22 32.65
N GLY A 479 1.74 -9.82 32.08
CA GLY A 479 1.05 -8.57 32.37
C GLY A 479 0.14 -8.62 33.59
N SER A 480 -0.92 -7.81 33.58
CA SER A 480 -1.86 -7.72 34.70
C SER A 480 -3.30 -7.48 34.26
N ASN A 481 -4.25 -8.20 34.85
CA ASN A 481 -5.68 -8.16 34.50
C ASN A 481 -6.00 -8.47 33.02
N ASN A 482 -5.08 -9.06 32.26
CA ASN A 482 -5.38 -9.53 30.91
C ASN A 482 -6.39 -10.70 30.98
N ILE A 483 -7.34 -10.76 30.04
CA ILE A 483 -8.47 -11.71 30.04
C ILE A 483 -8.52 -12.43 28.70
N MET A 484 -8.35 -13.75 28.72
CA MET A 484 -8.69 -14.58 27.57
C MET A 484 -10.21 -14.59 27.38
N LEU A 485 -10.66 -14.29 26.17
CA LEU A 485 -12.02 -14.51 25.72
C LEU A 485 -12.13 -15.94 25.20
N ASP A 486 -13.31 -16.55 25.31
CA ASP A 486 -13.54 -17.87 24.72
C ASP A 486 -13.46 -17.75 23.17
N GLY A 487 -12.44 -18.39 22.61
CA GLY A 487 -12.03 -18.29 21.21
C GLY A 487 -12.82 -19.18 20.25
N VAL A 488 -13.99 -19.65 20.67
CA VAL A 488 -14.92 -20.52 19.94
C VAL A 488 -16.34 -20.06 20.34
N PRO A 489 -17.32 -19.99 19.42
CA PRO A 489 -18.73 -19.78 19.76
C PRO A 489 -19.20 -20.79 20.82
N ASP A 490 -20.10 -20.39 21.74
CA ASP A 490 -20.53 -21.29 22.84
C ASP A 490 -21.08 -22.61 22.28
N THR A 491 -20.44 -23.71 22.64
CA THR A 491 -20.71 -25.05 22.12
C THR A 491 -22.06 -25.63 22.56
N ASP A 492 -22.74 -25.02 23.55
CA ASP A 492 -24.07 -25.46 24.00
C ASP A 492 -25.19 -24.76 23.21
N CYS A 493 -25.74 -25.45 22.22
CA CYS A 493 -26.96 -25.03 21.49
C CYS A 493 -28.23 -25.17 22.36
N GLY A 494 -28.18 -24.71 23.61
CA GLY A 494 -29.24 -24.83 24.62
C GLY A 494 -30.30 -23.72 24.59
N GLY A 495 -30.18 -22.77 23.64
CA GLY A 495 -31.09 -21.66 23.43
C GLY A 495 -32.11 -21.89 22.29
N ASP A 496 -32.75 -20.81 21.86
CA ASP A 496 -33.61 -20.81 20.67
C ASP A 496 -32.74 -20.87 19.39
N VAL A 497 -33.21 -21.62 18.39
CA VAL A 497 -32.50 -21.86 17.11
C VAL A 497 -33.24 -21.11 16.01
N ILE A 498 -32.54 -20.25 15.28
CA ILE A 498 -33.10 -19.57 14.11
C ILE A 498 -33.14 -20.58 12.97
N THR A 499 -34.34 -20.84 12.44
CA THR A 499 -34.52 -21.74 11.29
C THR A 499 -34.29 -21.00 9.97
N PRO A 500 -33.70 -21.64 8.94
CA PRO A 500 -33.46 -21.02 7.65
C PRO A 500 -34.77 -20.74 6.90
N ILE A 501 -34.75 -19.71 6.06
CA ILE A 501 -35.84 -19.41 5.13
C ILE A 501 -35.76 -20.29 3.88
N THR A 502 -36.88 -20.39 3.16
CA THR A 502 -36.91 -21.02 1.82
C THR A 502 -36.83 -19.92 0.76
N ILE A 503 -35.74 -19.92 -0.02
CA ILE A 503 -35.67 -19.16 -1.26
C ILE A 503 -36.46 -19.95 -2.32
N GLU A 504 -37.47 -19.34 -2.96
CA GLU A 504 -38.32 -20.06 -3.94
C GLU A 504 -37.58 -20.36 -5.26
N ASN A 505 -36.60 -19.53 -5.62
CA ASN A 505 -35.72 -19.71 -6.76
C ASN A 505 -34.30 -19.18 -6.43
N GLU A 506 -33.32 -20.08 -6.28
CA GLU A 506 -31.93 -19.70 -5.99
C GLU A 506 -31.22 -19.09 -7.22
N GLU A 507 -31.74 -19.30 -8.45
CA GLU A 507 -31.18 -18.72 -9.68
C GLU A 507 -31.52 -17.22 -9.84
N GLU A 508 -32.37 -16.65 -8.98
CA GLU A 508 -32.67 -15.20 -8.88
C GLU A 508 -31.75 -14.45 -7.91
N LEU A 509 -30.80 -15.13 -7.27
CA LEU A 509 -29.87 -14.51 -6.31
C LEU A 509 -28.54 -14.15 -6.97
N ILE A 510 -28.29 -12.85 -7.14
CA ILE A 510 -26.97 -12.32 -7.49
C ILE A 510 -26.09 -12.22 -6.23
N LYS A 511 -24.76 -12.19 -6.42
CA LYS A 511 -23.84 -11.90 -5.31
C LYS A 511 -23.93 -10.41 -4.93
N GLY A 512 -23.80 -10.13 -3.63
CA GLY A 512 -23.83 -8.80 -3.06
C GLY A 512 -25.00 -8.58 -2.09
N ILE A 513 -25.12 -7.35 -1.60
CA ILE A 513 -26.18 -6.91 -0.69
C ILE A 513 -26.79 -5.62 -1.22
N ASN A 514 -28.10 -5.46 -1.07
CA ASN A 514 -28.78 -4.22 -1.44
C ASN A 514 -28.52 -3.15 -0.38
N TYR A 515 -28.39 -1.89 -0.80
CA TYR A 515 -28.24 -0.75 0.11
C TYR A 515 -29.24 0.36 -0.22
N HIS A 516 -29.66 1.06 0.82
CA HIS A 516 -30.42 2.30 0.75
C HIS A 516 -29.66 3.38 1.53
N TYR A 517 -29.25 4.45 0.84
CA TYR A 517 -28.45 5.56 1.40
C TYR A 517 -29.33 6.78 1.67
N TYR A 518 -29.21 7.37 2.86
CA TYR A 518 -30.05 8.49 3.29
C TYR A 518 -29.19 9.62 3.87
N GLU A 519 -29.43 10.87 3.46
CA GLU A 519 -28.80 12.05 4.09
C GLU A 519 -29.70 12.65 5.16
N GLY A 520 -29.14 12.96 6.33
CA GLY A 520 -29.92 13.53 7.43
C GLY A 520 -29.13 13.74 8.71
N ALA A 521 -29.61 14.66 9.55
CA ALA A 521 -28.98 14.96 10.84
C ALA A 521 -29.37 13.93 11.94
N PHE A 522 -29.20 12.65 11.63
CA PHE A 522 -29.55 11.53 12.51
C PHE A 522 -28.72 11.55 13.79
N VAL A 523 -29.33 11.24 14.93
CA VAL A 523 -28.69 11.15 16.27
C VAL A 523 -29.01 9.84 16.98
N VAL A 524 -29.79 9.00 16.30
CA VAL A 524 -30.25 7.64 16.56
C VAL A 524 -30.58 7.06 15.17
N LEU A 525 -30.71 5.74 15.05
CA LEU A 525 -31.22 5.11 13.83
C LEU A 525 -32.63 5.67 13.49
N PRO A 526 -32.91 6.01 12.22
CA PRO A 526 -34.23 6.45 11.79
C PRO A 526 -35.23 5.28 11.67
N GLU A 527 -36.51 5.62 11.58
CA GLU A 527 -37.55 4.70 11.11
C GLU A 527 -37.46 4.66 9.57
N PHE A 528 -36.62 3.77 9.01
CA PHE A 528 -36.24 3.81 7.58
C PHE A 528 -37.43 3.74 6.62
N GLU A 529 -38.46 2.93 6.92
CA GLU A 529 -39.76 2.86 6.20
C GLU A 529 -40.46 4.23 6.00
N THR A 530 -40.07 5.26 6.75
CA THR A 530 -40.65 6.61 6.69
C THR A 530 -39.83 7.61 5.86
N LEU A 531 -38.71 7.17 5.30
CA LEU A 531 -37.78 7.97 4.50
C LEU A 531 -37.81 7.53 3.03
N THR A 532 -37.41 8.43 2.14
CA THR A 532 -37.05 8.09 0.75
C THR A 532 -35.52 8.01 0.68
N PRO A 533 -34.93 6.94 0.11
CA PRO A 533 -33.50 6.90 -0.15
C PRO A 533 -33.06 8.06 -1.06
N LYS A 534 -31.84 8.54 -0.88
CA LYS A 534 -31.18 9.45 -1.84
C LYS A 534 -30.55 8.66 -2.99
N LYS A 535 -30.15 7.42 -2.72
CA LYS A 535 -29.50 6.50 -3.65
C LYS A 535 -29.75 5.07 -3.17
N SER A 536 -29.81 4.10 -4.08
CA SER A 536 -29.91 2.68 -3.76
C SER A 536 -29.18 1.84 -4.82
N GLY A 537 -29.07 0.53 -4.61
CA GLY A 537 -28.46 -0.42 -5.55
C GLY A 537 -27.92 -1.65 -4.82
N THR A 538 -27.18 -2.49 -5.54
CA THR A 538 -26.47 -3.67 -4.98
C THR A 538 -24.96 -3.40 -4.91
N ILE A 539 -24.26 -3.95 -3.92
CA ILE A 539 -22.81 -3.88 -3.72
C ILE A 539 -22.24 -5.23 -3.27
N ASP A 540 -21.02 -5.59 -3.67
CA ASP A 540 -20.43 -6.91 -3.38
C ASP A 540 -20.28 -7.24 -1.87
N ALA A 541 -20.11 -6.21 -1.04
CA ALA A 541 -19.90 -6.32 0.41
C ALA A 541 -20.41 -5.06 1.13
N ILE A 542 -20.60 -5.16 2.45
CA ILE A 542 -20.90 -4.00 3.30
C ILE A 542 -19.76 -2.98 3.21
N THR A 543 -20.03 -1.84 2.58
CA THR A 543 -19.10 -0.72 2.52
C THR A 543 -19.84 0.62 2.52
N LEU A 544 -19.20 1.65 3.08
CA LEU A 544 -19.77 3.00 3.17
C LEU A 544 -19.34 3.91 2.01
N GLN A 545 -18.44 3.47 1.11
CA GLN A 545 -17.84 4.34 0.07
C GLN A 545 -18.85 4.83 -0.99
N VAL A 546 -20.03 4.19 -1.12
CA VAL A 546 -21.06 4.59 -2.10
C VAL A 546 -21.84 5.87 -1.74
N LYS A 547 -21.55 6.45 -0.56
CA LYS A 547 -22.11 7.70 -0.04
C LYS A 547 -21.59 8.94 -0.80
N ASP A 548 -22.26 10.07 -0.58
CA ASP A 548 -21.77 11.40 -0.98
C ASP A 548 -20.93 12.06 0.13
N ASP A 549 -20.47 13.31 -0.08
CA ASP A 549 -19.69 14.13 0.86
C ASP A 549 -20.42 14.50 2.19
N ALA A 550 -21.53 13.85 2.53
CA ALA A 550 -22.23 14.09 3.78
C ALA A 550 -21.42 13.64 5.01
N GLU A 551 -21.27 14.52 6.00
CA GLU A 551 -20.80 14.19 7.35
C GLU A 551 -21.85 13.40 8.17
N ARG A 552 -23.11 13.40 7.72
CA ARG A 552 -24.24 12.76 8.42
C ARG A 552 -25.20 12.09 7.46
N PHE A 553 -25.34 10.80 7.67
CA PHE A 553 -26.10 9.91 6.80
C PHE A 553 -26.55 8.68 7.58
N ALA A 554 -27.42 7.90 6.96
CA ALA A 554 -27.80 6.57 7.39
C ALA A 554 -27.72 5.61 6.21
N PHE A 555 -27.54 4.34 6.52
CA PHE A 555 -27.66 3.24 5.58
C PHE A 555 -28.59 2.18 6.15
N GLU A 556 -29.38 1.59 5.27
CA GLU A 556 -30.03 0.30 5.50
C GLU A 556 -29.49 -0.67 4.45
N PHE A 557 -29.03 -1.84 4.87
CA PHE A 557 -28.56 -2.90 3.98
C PHE A 557 -29.44 -4.13 4.15
N GLU A 558 -29.93 -4.69 3.05
CA GLU A 558 -30.84 -5.84 3.04
C GLU A 558 -30.39 -6.91 2.03
N GLY A 559 -30.57 -8.17 2.39
CA GLY A 559 -30.27 -9.30 1.51
C GLY A 559 -30.31 -10.62 2.26
N TYR A 560 -29.50 -11.57 1.78
CA TYR A 560 -29.42 -12.92 2.29
C TYR A 560 -27.97 -13.35 2.52
N PHE A 561 -27.75 -14.30 3.43
CA PHE A 561 -26.50 -15.06 3.51
C PHE A 561 -26.82 -16.55 3.67
N LYS A 562 -25.81 -17.38 3.41
CA LYS A 562 -25.93 -18.85 3.48
C LYS A 562 -25.11 -19.43 4.62
N VAL A 563 -25.65 -20.47 5.24
CA VAL A 563 -25.01 -21.31 6.26
C VAL A 563 -24.89 -22.71 5.68
N GLU A 564 -23.67 -23.22 5.53
CA GLU A 564 -23.44 -24.58 4.98
C GLU A 564 -23.53 -25.68 6.06
N GLU A 565 -23.16 -25.38 7.30
CA GLU A 565 -23.17 -26.33 8.42
C GLU A 565 -23.97 -25.80 9.61
N ALA A 566 -24.76 -26.66 10.25
CA ALA A 566 -25.59 -26.27 11.40
C ALA A 566 -24.76 -26.16 12.69
N GLY A 567 -24.90 -25.04 13.42
CA GLY A 567 -24.15 -24.81 14.65
C GLY A 567 -24.37 -23.42 15.27
N PRO A 568 -23.66 -23.12 16.37
CA PRO A 568 -23.56 -21.78 16.93
C PRO A 568 -22.63 -20.92 16.06
N TYR A 569 -23.09 -19.72 15.70
CA TYR A 569 -22.34 -18.70 14.97
C TYR A 569 -22.22 -17.44 15.83
N ARG A 570 -20.98 -17.00 16.11
CA ARG A 570 -20.71 -15.68 16.67
C ARG A 570 -20.72 -14.65 15.55
N PHE A 571 -21.61 -13.66 15.65
CA PHE A 571 -21.57 -12.46 14.82
C PHE A 571 -20.86 -11.35 15.60
N ASN A 572 -20.08 -10.53 14.89
CA ASN A 572 -19.51 -9.30 15.41
C ASN A 572 -20.02 -8.13 14.56
N LEU A 573 -20.46 -7.05 15.20
CA LEU A 573 -20.87 -5.80 14.55
C LEU A 573 -20.02 -4.66 15.12
N ALA A 574 -19.22 -4.01 14.27
CA ALA A 574 -18.36 -2.89 14.63
C ALA A 574 -18.81 -1.62 13.90
N SER A 575 -19.04 -0.53 14.64
CA SER A 575 -19.45 0.75 14.04
C SER A 575 -18.97 1.99 14.80
N SER A 576 -18.79 3.09 14.07
CA SER A 576 -18.70 4.45 14.61
C SER A 576 -20.08 5.10 14.53
N ASP A 577 -20.58 5.66 15.64
CA ASP A 577 -22.02 5.88 15.86
C ASP A 577 -22.86 4.60 15.57
N GLY A 578 -24.19 4.68 15.68
CA GLY A 578 -25.01 3.51 16.00
C GLY A 578 -25.36 2.57 14.85
N ALA A 579 -25.35 1.26 15.14
CA ALA A 579 -25.73 0.20 14.21
C ALA A 579 -26.60 -0.90 14.85
N LYS A 580 -27.31 -1.68 14.03
CA LYS A 580 -27.93 -2.96 14.44
C LYS A 580 -27.77 -4.04 13.37
N LEU A 581 -27.79 -5.31 13.80
CA LEU A 581 -27.84 -6.49 12.95
C LEU A 581 -29.10 -7.30 13.28
N TYR A 582 -29.87 -7.65 12.25
CA TYR A 582 -31.02 -8.56 12.32
C TYR A 582 -30.81 -9.77 11.41
N ILE A 583 -31.34 -10.92 11.82
CA ILE A 583 -31.37 -12.16 11.05
C ILE A 583 -32.80 -12.72 11.10
N ASN A 584 -33.43 -12.92 9.94
CA ASN A 584 -34.86 -13.29 9.83
C ASN A 584 -35.78 -12.42 10.72
N ASP A 585 -35.64 -11.09 10.64
CA ASP A 585 -36.29 -10.06 11.48
C ASP A 585 -35.97 -10.10 12.99
N GLU A 586 -35.24 -11.11 13.49
CA GLU A 586 -34.81 -11.17 14.88
C GLU A 586 -33.57 -10.29 15.12
N LEU A 587 -33.64 -9.38 16.10
CA LEU A 587 -32.55 -8.48 16.46
C LEU A 587 -31.42 -9.24 17.16
N VAL A 588 -30.28 -9.42 16.48
CA VAL A 588 -29.13 -10.20 16.96
C VAL A 588 -28.12 -9.33 17.69
N ILE A 589 -27.83 -8.11 17.20
CA ILE A 589 -26.92 -7.16 17.86
C ILE A 589 -27.52 -5.77 17.83
N ASP A 590 -27.54 -5.09 18.99
CA ASP A 590 -27.95 -3.70 19.13
C ASP A 590 -26.78 -2.84 19.61
N ASN A 591 -26.11 -2.17 18.67
CA ASN A 591 -25.07 -1.17 18.92
C ASN A 591 -25.64 0.25 18.75
N SER A 592 -26.89 0.49 19.19
CA SER A 592 -27.55 1.79 19.04
C SER A 592 -26.95 2.87 19.95
N GLY A 593 -26.61 4.01 19.36
CA GLY A 593 -26.33 5.23 20.11
C GLY A 593 -25.39 6.15 19.37
N ARG A 594 -24.66 6.95 20.14
CA ARG A 594 -23.56 7.77 19.65
C ARG A 594 -22.29 7.46 20.40
N HIS A 595 -21.23 7.13 19.68
CA HIS A 595 -19.95 6.68 20.21
C HIS A 595 -18.87 6.77 19.12
N ASP A 596 -17.61 6.74 19.53
CA ASP A 596 -16.51 6.41 18.62
C ASP A 596 -16.62 4.92 18.21
N LEU A 597 -15.59 4.34 17.59
CA LEU A 597 -15.60 2.94 17.18
C LEU A 597 -15.89 1.98 18.35
N VAL A 598 -17.02 1.28 18.28
CA VAL A 598 -17.43 0.23 19.24
C VAL A 598 -17.76 -1.04 18.47
N GLU A 599 -17.29 -2.17 18.98
CA GLU A 599 -17.62 -3.51 18.50
C GLU A 599 -18.38 -4.28 19.58
N LEU A 600 -19.47 -4.93 19.17
CA LEU A 600 -20.26 -5.84 19.99
C LEU A 600 -20.38 -7.19 19.28
N ASP A 601 -20.42 -8.27 20.06
CA ASP A 601 -20.62 -9.64 19.59
C ASP A 601 -21.86 -10.31 20.21
N ASN A 602 -22.43 -11.26 19.49
CA ASN A 602 -23.47 -12.17 20.00
C ASN A 602 -23.40 -13.53 19.29
N THR A 603 -23.81 -14.60 19.96
CA THR A 603 -23.85 -15.96 19.39
C THR A 603 -25.29 -16.44 19.23
N VAL A 604 -25.63 -16.91 18.04
CA VAL A 604 -26.95 -17.51 17.72
C VAL A 604 -26.77 -18.89 17.08
N CYS A 605 -27.75 -19.77 17.28
CA CYS A 605 -27.75 -21.11 16.68
C CYS A 605 -28.50 -21.10 15.35
N LEU A 606 -27.84 -21.53 14.27
CA LEU A 606 -28.38 -21.58 12.91
C LEU A 606 -28.37 -23.04 12.40
N GLU A 607 -29.41 -23.46 11.69
CA GLU A 607 -29.36 -24.66 10.85
C GLU A 607 -28.78 -24.33 9.45
N ALA A 608 -28.36 -25.35 8.69
CA ALA A 608 -27.86 -25.13 7.32
C ALA A 608 -28.99 -24.68 6.37
N GLY A 609 -28.75 -23.61 5.61
CA GLY A 609 -29.71 -22.99 4.69
C GLY A 609 -29.47 -21.49 4.50
N TYR A 610 -30.44 -20.79 3.89
CA TYR A 610 -30.40 -19.33 3.70
C TYR A 610 -31.09 -18.58 4.86
N TYR A 611 -30.63 -17.36 5.11
CA TYR A 611 -31.18 -16.44 6.10
C TYR A 611 -31.30 -15.06 5.49
N ALA A 612 -32.40 -14.35 5.78
CA ALA A 612 -32.50 -12.92 5.52
C ALA A 612 -31.64 -12.17 6.54
N VAL A 613 -30.96 -11.12 6.10
CA VAL A 613 -30.12 -10.25 6.93
C VAL A 613 -30.47 -8.80 6.66
N LYS A 614 -30.57 -8.02 7.75
CA LYS A 614 -30.70 -6.56 7.69
C LYS A 614 -29.70 -5.89 8.61
N ILE A 615 -29.08 -4.81 8.12
CA ILE A 615 -28.16 -3.98 8.89
C ILE A 615 -28.60 -2.52 8.80
N GLU A 616 -28.98 -1.96 9.94
CA GLU A 616 -29.34 -0.55 10.11
C GLU A 616 -28.12 0.22 10.61
N TYR A 617 -27.77 1.37 10.02
CA TYR A 617 -26.61 2.19 10.42
C TYR A 617 -26.89 3.70 10.34
N PHE A 618 -26.31 4.50 11.25
CA PHE A 618 -26.22 5.96 11.08
C PHE A 618 -24.88 6.55 11.55
N GLN A 619 -24.43 7.60 10.86
CA GLN A 619 -23.25 8.40 11.18
C GLN A 619 -23.67 9.82 11.60
N TYR A 620 -23.09 10.35 12.68
CA TYR A 620 -23.35 11.73 13.13
C TYR A 620 -22.11 12.65 13.16
N GLN A 621 -20.89 12.16 13.36
CA GLN A 621 -19.64 12.92 13.07
C GLN A 621 -18.37 12.07 13.21
N ASN A 622 -17.22 12.64 12.83
CA ASN A 622 -15.89 12.04 12.91
C ASN A 622 -15.69 10.92 11.87
N ILE A 623 -14.94 9.87 12.22
CA ILE A 623 -14.64 8.73 11.34
C ILE A 623 -15.91 7.89 11.17
N ASP A 624 -16.31 7.66 9.93
CA ASP A 624 -17.36 6.71 9.57
C ASP A 624 -16.78 5.29 9.51
N PHE A 625 -17.51 4.32 10.08
CA PHE A 625 -17.16 2.92 9.99
C PHE A 625 -18.36 2.01 10.25
N LEU A 626 -18.44 0.93 9.47
CA LEU A 626 -19.34 -0.19 9.68
C LEU A 626 -18.64 -1.47 9.19
N SER A 627 -18.69 -2.54 9.98
CA SER A 627 -18.21 -3.87 9.60
C SER A 627 -19.05 -4.94 10.29
N VAL A 628 -19.28 -6.04 9.58
CA VAL A 628 -19.95 -7.23 10.09
C VAL A 628 -19.16 -8.48 9.71
N THR A 629 -18.96 -9.39 10.67
CA THR A 629 -18.30 -10.68 10.44
C THR A 629 -19.05 -11.79 11.18
N LYS A 630 -18.90 -13.02 10.69
CA LYS A 630 -19.42 -14.24 11.34
C LYS A 630 -18.30 -15.24 11.60
N GLU A 631 -18.49 -16.11 12.58
CA GLU A 631 -17.54 -17.14 13.00
C GLU A 631 -18.31 -18.36 13.51
N GLY A 632 -18.29 -19.46 12.77
CA GLY A 632 -18.81 -20.77 13.17
C GLY A 632 -17.79 -21.64 13.88
N LEU A 633 -18.21 -22.80 14.41
CA LEU A 633 -17.33 -23.74 15.12
C LEU A 633 -16.15 -24.28 14.31
N ASN A 634 -16.27 -24.29 12.97
CA ASN A 634 -15.29 -24.85 12.03
C ASN A 634 -14.62 -23.76 11.17
N ASP A 635 -14.94 -22.48 11.37
CA ASP A 635 -14.37 -21.37 10.61
C ASP A 635 -12.96 -21.05 11.14
N GLU A 636 -11.99 -20.74 10.27
CA GLU A 636 -10.62 -20.34 10.70
C GLU A 636 -10.58 -18.85 11.16
N GLY A 637 -11.36 -18.56 12.20
CA GLY A 637 -11.61 -17.24 12.75
C GLY A 637 -12.74 -16.48 12.04
N PRO A 638 -12.97 -15.20 12.38
CA PRO A 638 -14.01 -14.37 11.80
C PRO A 638 -13.82 -14.17 10.29
N GLN A 639 -14.90 -14.45 9.56
CA GLN A 639 -15.00 -14.24 8.12
C GLN A 639 -15.95 -13.08 7.83
N PHE A 640 -15.64 -12.32 6.78
CA PHE A 640 -16.65 -11.47 6.15
C PHE A 640 -17.76 -12.35 5.58
N ILE A 641 -18.97 -11.80 5.49
CA ILE A 641 -20.14 -12.56 5.06
C ILE A 641 -20.30 -12.42 3.54
N ASP A 642 -20.26 -13.54 2.81
CA ASP A 642 -20.75 -13.59 1.44
C ASP A 642 -22.27 -13.34 1.44
N PHE A 643 -22.66 -12.20 0.89
CA PHE A 643 -24.06 -11.82 0.75
C PHE A 643 -24.59 -12.18 -0.64
N TYR A 644 -25.91 -12.38 -0.68
CA TYR A 644 -26.70 -12.56 -1.90
C TYR A 644 -27.91 -11.64 -1.85
N ALA A 645 -28.26 -11.06 -3.00
CA ALA A 645 -29.41 -10.17 -3.13
C ALA A 645 -30.32 -10.64 -4.27
N LYS A 646 -31.59 -10.24 -4.19
CA LYS A 646 -32.40 -10.07 -5.40
C LYS A 646 -32.01 -8.71 -5.99
N GLU A 647 -31.72 -8.69 -7.29
CA GLU A 647 -31.38 -7.48 -8.02
C GLU A 647 -32.49 -6.43 -7.87
N ILE A 648 -32.12 -5.16 -7.65
CA ILE A 648 -33.09 -4.06 -7.66
C ILE A 648 -33.38 -3.73 -9.12
N THR A 649 -34.43 -4.35 -9.66
CA THR A 649 -34.98 -4.04 -10.99
C THR A 649 -35.91 -2.84 -10.90
N ASP A 650 -35.87 -1.96 -11.90
CA ASP A 650 -36.58 -0.66 -11.88
C ASP A 650 -38.13 -0.72 -11.83
N GLU A 651 -38.73 -1.91 -11.91
CA GLU A 651 -40.20 -2.15 -11.87
C GLU A 651 -40.92 -1.60 -10.63
N GLU A 652 -40.22 -1.19 -9.55
CA GLU A 652 -40.83 -0.56 -8.36
C GLU A 652 -40.74 0.99 -8.32
N GLU A 653 -40.04 1.66 -9.25
CA GLU A 653 -40.04 3.14 -9.35
C GLU A 653 -40.97 3.70 -10.48
N GLU A 654 -41.50 2.85 -11.38
CA GLU A 654 -42.35 3.24 -12.52
C GLU A 654 -43.81 3.66 -12.17
N GLU A 655 -44.02 4.75 -11.41
CA GLU A 655 -45.32 5.46 -11.42
C GLU A 655 -45.27 6.98 -11.77
N GLU A 656 -44.09 7.62 -11.92
CA GLU A 656 -43.98 9.00 -12.44
C GLU A 656 -42.85 9.22 -13.50
N GLU A 657 -43.27 9.32 -14.78
CA GLU A 657 -42.60 9.92 -15.97
C GLU A 657 -41.70 9.04 -16.90
N GLU A 658 -42.34 8.43 -17.92
CA GLU A 658 -41.83 7.87 -19.20
C GLU A 658 -41.02 8.93 -20.04
N GLU A 659 -40.21 8.68 -21.10
CA GLU A 659 -40.13 7.62 -22.14
C GLU A 659 -38.80 7.74 -22.99
N GLU A 660 -38.38 6.67 -23.75
CA GLU A 660 -37.42 6.62 -24.92
C GLU A 660 -35.86 6.77 -24.71
N GLU A 661 -34.90 6.00 -25.32
CA GLU A 661 -34.88 4.73 -26.12
C GLU A 661 -33.44 4.14 -26.46
N GLU A 662 -33.34 3.05 -27.27
CA GLU A 662 -32.21 2.16 -27.78
C GLU A 662 -30.96 2.86 -28.43
N ASP A 663 -29.71 2.34 -28.65
CA ASP A 663 -28.93 1.04 -28.56
C ASP A 663 -27.56 1.30 -27.79
N ASP A 664 -26.47 0.50 -27.62
CA ASP A 664 -25.83 -0.75 -28.17
C ASP A 664 -25.10 -1.61 -27.03
N ASP A 665 -24.24 -2.61 -27.37
CA ASP A 665 -23.62 -3.73 -26.58
C ASP A 665 -22.22 -3.56 -25.87
N GLU A 666 -21.93 -4.52 -24.95
CA GLU A 666 -20.65 -5.20 -24.53
C GLU A 666 -19.28 -4.47 -24.38
N ASP A 667 -18.63 -4.61 -23.20
CA ASP A 667 -17.31 -5.29 -23.08
C ASP A 667 -17.00 -5.69 -21.62
N ASP A 668 -16.65 -6.97 -21.39
CA ASP A 668 -16.51 -7.60 -20.07
C ASP A 668 -15.01 -7.76 -19.71
N ILE A 669 -14.46 -6.86 -18.88
CA ILE A 669 -13.02 -6.91 -18.50
C ILE A 669 -12.81 -7.75 -17.25
N VAL A 670 -12.48 -9.02 -17.48
CA VAL A 670 -12.18 -10.01 -16.44
C VAL A 670 -10.94 -9.63 -15.63
N ASN A 671 -11.10 -9.46 -14.32
CA ASN A 671 -9.99 -9.38 -13.36
C ASN A 671 -9.24 -10.73 -13.30
N SER A 672 -8.15 -10.88 -14.07
CA SER A 672 -7.30 -12.07 -14.06
C SER A 672 -5.93 -11.82 -13.44
N VAL A 673 -5.85 -12.13 -12.14
CA VAL A 673 -4.67 -12.55 -11.35
C VAL A 673 -3.38 -12.75 -12.18
N PHE A 674 -2.38 -11.89 -11.94
CA PHE A 674 -0.99 -12.20 -12.30
C PHE A 674 -0.28 -12.87 -11.13
N ASP A 675 -0.22 -14.19 -11.19
CA ASP A 675 0.56 -15.00 -10.25
C ASP A 675 2.07 -14.78 -10.50
N GLN A 676 2.83 -14.49 -9.43
CA GLN A 676 4.26 -14.23 -9.49
C GLN A 676 5.00 -15.40 -8.85
N GLU A 677 5.14 -16.49 -9.61
CA GLU A 677 5.87 -17.69 -9.17
C GLU A 677 7.31 -17.36 -8.73
N SER A 678 7.82 -18.17 -7.81
CA SER A 678 9.08 -18.00 -7.08
C SER A 678 10.31 -17.70 -7.96
N TYR A 679 11.30 -16.99 -7.38
CA TYR A 679 12.59 -16.69 -8.00
C TYR A 679 13.40 -17.96 -8.38
N GLU A 680 13.12 -18.57 -9.53
CA GLU A 680 14.04 -19.56 -10.10
C GLU A 680 15.43 -18.95 -10.33
N ASN A 681 16.45 -19.59 -9.78
CA ASN A 681 17.85 -19.17 -9.92
C ASN A 681 18.36 -19.55 -11.32
N PHE A 682 18.05 -18.71 -12.29
CA PHE A 682 18.31 -18.91 -13.70
C PHE A 682 19.76 -18.67 -14.13
N VAL A 683 20.66 -18.26 -13.23
CA VAL A 683 22.06 -17.90 -13.53
C VAL A 683 23.09 -18.82 -12.88
N SER A 684 24.10 -19.29 -13.64
CA SER A 684 25.15 -20.14 -13.07
C SER A 684 26.47 -20.13 -13.85
N PRO A 685 27.66 -20.09 -13.21
CA PRO A 685 27.90 -20.00 -11.78
C PRO A 685 27.81 -18.56 -11.27
N ASN A 686 27.32 -18.41 -10.04
CA ASN A 686 27.40 -17.18 -9.27
C ASN A 686 28.09 -17.49 -7.92
N PRO A 687 29.19 -16.81 -7.53
CA PRO A 687 29.94 -15.79 -8.26
C PRO A 687 30.56 -16.27 -9.59
N VAL A 688 30.64 -15.35 -10.55
CA VAL A 688 31.19 -15.58 -11.89
C VAL A 688 32.59 -14.97 -12.04
N ALA A 689 33.48 -15.63 -12.79
CA ALA A 689 34.80 -15.10 -13.15
C ALA A 689 34.92 -14.71 -14.63
N HIS A 690 34.29 -15.48 -15.54
CA HIS A 690 34.46 -15.33 -16.99
C HIS A 690 33.16 -15.49 -17.79
N GLN A 691 32.40 -16.57 -17.59
CA GLN A 691 31.18 -16.83 -18.35
C GLN A 691 30.04 -17.21 -17.41
N LEU A 692 28.89 -16.58 -17.63
CA LEU A 692 27.64 -16.87 -16.91
C LEU A 692 26.69 -17.60 -17.86
N ASN A 693 26.16 -18.75 -17.45
CA ASN A 693 25.13 -19.49 -18.18
C ASN A 693 23.75 -19.06 -17.66
N ILE A 694 22.79 -19.01 -18.58
CA ILE A 694 21.41 -18.56 -18.36
C ILE A 694 20.49 -19.70 -18.78
N THR A 695 19.63 -20.18 -17.88
CA THR A 695 18.56 -21.15 -18.17
C THR A 695 17.24 -20.41 -18.20
N VAL A 696 16.57 -20.38 -19.35
CA VAL A 696 15.38 -19.54 -19.54
C VAL A 696 14.16 -20.25 -18.94
N PRO A 697 13.38 -19.60 -18.05
CA PRO A 697 12.16 -20.15 -17.48
C PRO A 697 11.21 -20.69 -18.55
N ALA A 698 10.56 -21.83 -18.28
CA ALA A 698 9.84 -22.60 -19.30
C ALA A 698 8.71 -21.83 -19.99
N GLU A 699 8.04 -20.93 -19.26
CA GLU A 699 6.99 -20.04 -19.76
C GLU A 699 7.49 -18.97 -20.75
N LEU A 700 8.76 -18.56 -20.66
CA LEU A 700 9.34 -17.53 -21.53
C LEU A 700 9.79 -18.07 -22.89
N LEU A 701 9.95 -19.39 -23.04
CA LEU A 701 10.58 -20.01 -24.21
C LEU A 701 9.94 -19.63 -25.55
N ASN A 702 8.63 -19.37 -25.56
CA ASN A 702 7.86 -19.00 -26.76
C ASN A 702 7.71 -17.48 -26.97
N GLN A 703 8.24 -16.66 -26.06
CA GLN A 703 8.06 -15.21 -26.03
C GLN A 703 9.29 -14.48 -26.62
N GLN A 704 9.18 -13.16 -26.87
CA GLN A 704 10.34 -12.33 -27.20
C GLN A 704 10.98 -11.82 -25.92
N ILE A 705 12.17 -12.34 -25.61
CA ILE A 705 12.92 -12.04 -24.39
C ILE A 705 13.98 -10.98 -24.70
N VAL A 706 14.06 -9.98 -23.84
CA VAL A 706 15.19 -9.05 -23.72
C VAL A 706 16.02 -9.48 -22.51
N LEU A 707 17.25 -9.93 -22.76
CA LEU A 707 18.25 -10.24 -21.75
C LEU A 707 19.16 -9.03 -21.56
N SER A 708 19.15 -8.46 -20.35
CA SER A 708 19.95 -7.29 -19.99
C SER A 708 20.90 -7.62 -18.83
N VAL A 709 22.18 -7.31 -19.01
CA VAL A 709 23.21 -7.27 -17.96
C VAL A 709 23.19 -5.86 -17.39
N VAL A 710 22.76 -5.72 -16.15
CA VAL A 710 22.68 -4.44 -15.43
C VAL A 710 23.83 -4.37 -14.42
N ASP A 711 24.45 -3.21 -14.16
CA ASP A 711 25.40 -3.04 -13.05
C ASP A 711 24.69 -2.79 -11.70
N ILE A 712 25.45 -2.73 -10.61
CA ILE A 712 24.91 -2.47 -9.25
C ILE A 712 24.11 -1.16 -9.14
N ASN A 713 24.36 -0.20 -10.03
CA ASN A 713 23.77 1.14 -10.00
C ASN A 713 22.55 1.25 -10.93
N GLY A 714 22.15 0.17 -11.61
CA GLY A 714 21.02 0.15 -12.53
C GLY A 714 21.36 0.42 -14.00
N ARG A 715 22.63 0.65 -14.38
CA ARG A 715 23.01 0.82 -15.81
C ARG A 715 22.85 -0.49 -16.57
N THR A 716 22.20 -0.51 -17.73
CA THR A 716 22.27 -1.68 -18.62
C THR A 716 23.58 -1.67 -19.43
N ILE A 717 24.53 -2.53 -19.05
CA ILE A 717 25.88 -2.65 -19.62
C ILE A 717 25.90 -3.45 -20.92
N GLU A 718 24.99 -4.43 -21.07
CA GLU A 718 24.88 -5.27 -22.27
C GLU A 718 23.44 -5.74 -22.42
N GLN A 719 22.83 -5.57 -23.60
CA GLN A 719 21.45 -6.01 -23.88
C GLN A 719 21.37 -6.80 -25.17
N THR A 720 20.64 -7.92 -25.15
CA THR A 720 20.41 -8.77 -26.32
C THR A 720 18.97 -9.28 -26.34
N SER A 721 18.38 -9.44 -27.53
CA SER A 721 17.04 -10.00 -27.69
C SER A 721 17.08 -11.37 -28.35
N PHE A 722 16.24 -12.30 -27.89
CA PHE A 722 16.06 -13.62 -28.48
C PHE A 722 14.70 -14.24 -28.14
N SER A 723 14.38 -15.35 -28.79
CA SER A 723 13.23 -16.20 -28.51
C SER A 723 13.58 -17.66 -28.83
N GLY A 724 12.81 -18.63 -28.32
CA GLY A 724 12.99 -20.06 -28.66
C GLY A 724 14.30 -20.68 -28.17
N LYS A 725 14.89 -20.17 -27.07
CA LYS A 725 16.11 -20.71 -26.46
C LYS A 725 15.88 -21.11 -25.01
N GLU A 726 16.18 -22.36 -24.69
CA GLU A 726 16.21 -22.93 -23.33
C GLU A 726 17.46 -22.49 -22.55
N HIS A 727 18.59 -22.28 -23.24
CA HIS A 727 19.82 -21.78 -22.64
C HIS A 727 20.49 -20.69 -23.48
N THR A 728 21.16 -19.75 -22.80
CA THR A 728 22.08 -18.78 -23.40
C THR A 728 23.24 -18.50 -22.41
N SER A 729 24.18 -17.63 -22.75
CA SER A 729 25.28 -17.25 -21.85
C SER A 729 25.80 -15.85 -22.10
N ILE A 730 26.28 -15.19 -21.05
CA ILE A 730 26.90 -13.86 -21.07
C ILE A 730 28.41 -14.00 -20.84
N ASP A 731 29.21 -13.24 -21.59
CA ASP A 731 30.64 -13.08 -21.32
C ASP A 731 30.86 -11.95 -20.30
N MET A 732 31.34 -12.36 -19.14
CA MET A 732 31.66 -11.48 -18.02
C MET A 732 33.16 -11.15 -17.96
N SER A 733 34.00 -11.71 -18.84
CA SER A 733 35.46 -11.63 -18.73
C SER A 733 36.03 -10.21 -18.75
N ASP A 734 35.46 -9.35 -19.59
CA ASP A 734 35.85 -7.93 -19.72
C ASP A 734 35.06 -7.00 -18.75
N LYS A 735 34.16 -7.56 -17.92
CA LYS A 735 33.39 -6.80 -16.92
C LYS A 735 34.22 -6.62 -15.64
N THR A 736 34.15 -5.44 -15.03
CA THR A 736 34.88 -5.10 -13.78
C THR A 736 34.41 -5.96 -12.62
N GLN A 737 35.27 -6.11 -11.60
CA GLN A 737 34.85 -6.72 -10.32
C GLN A 737 33.76 -5.88 -9.67
N GLY A 738 32.71 -6.52 -9.17
CA GLY A 738 31.51 -5.84 -8.67
C GLY A 738 30.25 -6.68 -8.80
N ILE A 739 29.09 -6.05 -8.53
CA ILE A 739 27.77 -6.68 -8.63
C ILE A 739 27.10 -6.29 -9.95
N TYR A 740 26.39 -7.25 -10.52
CA TYR A 740 25.54 -7.09 -11.70
C TYR A 740 24.17 -7.74 -11.43
N PHE A 741 23.12 -7.26 -12.08
CA PHE A 741 21.81 -7.91 -12.11
C PHE A 741 21.50 -8.36 -13.52
N ILE A 742 21.20 -9.64 -13.71
CA ILE A 742 20.75 -10.15 -15.01
C ILE A 742 19.23 -10.09 -15.02
N ARG A 743 18.66 -9.43 -16.04
CA ARG A 743 17.22 -9.30 -16.24
C ARG A 743 16.79 -10.07 -17.49
N LEU A 744 15.75 -10.90 -17.39
CA LEU A 744 14.99 -11.44 -18.51
C LEU A 744 13.64 -10.73 -18.53
N ILE A 745 13.43 -9.83 -19.50
CA ILE A 745 12.20 -9.05 -19.67
C ILE A 745 11.43 -9.66 -20.85
N SER A 746 10.15 -9.96 -20.67
CA SER A 746 9.30 -10.45 -21.76
C SER A 746 7.82 -10.12 -21.50
N ASN A 747 7.21 -9.39 -22.45
CA ASN A 747 5.93 -8.72 -22.22
C ASN A 747 6.00 -7.90 -20.91
N GLU A 748 5.05 -8.08 -20.01
CA GLU A 748 5.00 -7.40 -18.70
C GLU A 748 5.79 -8.13 -17.60
N LYS A 749 6.28 -9.36 -17.83
CA LYS A 749 7.06 -10.11 -16.83
C LYS A 749 8.55 -9.78 -16.87
N VAL A 750 9.15 -9.57 -15.70
CA VAL A 750 10.59 -9.33 -15.51
C VAL A 750 11.16 -10.29 -14.46
N TYR A 751 12.14 -11.09 -14.86
CA TYR A 751 12.87 -11.99 -13.97
C TYR A 751 14.25 -11.41 -13.71
N ILE A 752 14.66 -11.29 -12.44
CA ILE A 752 15.93 -10.67 -12.04
C ILE A 752 16.76 -11.67 -11.24
N ASN A 753 18.06 -11.77 -11.52
CA ASN A 753 19.01 -12.59 -10.77
C ASN A 753 20.30 -11.79 -10.56
N ARG A 754 20.68 -11.53 -9.30
CA ARG A 754 21.94 -10.87 -8.95
C ARG A 754 23.14 -11.80 -9.19
N VAL A 755 24.26 -11.24 -9.65
CA VAL A 755 25.51 -11.92 -10.00
C VAL A 755 26.72 -11.15 -9.46
N ILE A 756 27.61 -11.83 -8.76
CA ILE A 756 28.88 -11.28 -8.25
C ILE A 756 30.00 -11.60 -9.24
N LYS A 757 30.67 -10.58 -9.80
CA LYS A 757 31.83 -10.73 -10.68
C LYS A 757 33.13 -10.66 -9.87
N LYS A 758 33.89 -11.75 -9.88
CA LYS A 758 35.23 -11.90 -9.26
C LYS A 758 36.37 -11.79 -10.27
#